data_AF-A0A222XCJ6-F1
#
_entry.id   AF-A0A222XCJ6-F1
#
_cell.length_a   1.000
_cell.length_b   1.000
_cell.length_c   1.000
_cell.angle_alpha   90.00
_cell.angle_beta   90.00
_cell.angle_gamma   90.00
#
_symmetry.space_group_name_H-M   'P 1'
#
loop_
_entity.id
_entity.type
_entity.pdbx_description
1 polymer ?
#
loop_
_entity_poly.entity_id
_entity_poly.type
_entity_poly.pdbx_seq_one_letter_code
_entity_poly.pdbx_strand_id
1 'polypeptide(L)'
;MRTPGRAGRRAATVAVLTTALVSSLVSAPAHATGGDHDEPALGDRGPRSAVTWTTEPTLVAHATLPADRLEPGPPSGAQATPANGRRGPFAGQVIPGFSAVVDAGDGSFWAQPDNGFGSKANSADFLLRIYRITPRWETARGGAGDVRVDGFVQLRDPDRRIDFPIVNGDTAQRYLTGADFDIESLVQARDGSFWIGEEFGPFLLHVDRTGRLLSAPVPMPGVRSPQSPDLEPGETPRLPASRGFEAMAGSPDGRYLYPITEGAFVDDPLQRRRTVAQFDTRRGRYTGRTWSYETDRDANVVGDAFATSAHELLVVERDDFEGAAAVTKRVYRVDLRRAERDGFLAKELVLDALDVANPHGLDADGGYGTGDPWSLPVQSFETVVQLRDGRLLIANDNNYPGNSARRPGTPDDTELAIVELRRERVRSHPVTVIGHRGASGYRPEHTLASYELAIRQCADYIEPDVVATKDGVLVARHENEIGGTTDVARRPELADRRTTKVIDGRSVTGWFTEDLTLAELRSLRAVERLPQLRPGSAAFDGRYEVPTLDEVLDLARRSVSCAGRQVGVYPETKHSTYFASIGLPLEGRLLSALRAAGLDRPDAPVVVQSFETGNLRWLARRTQVPLVQLVDCSGAPYDLVAAGDPRTYADLVTRAGLREVARYADGVGLCKDRVIPRTPDGRLARPTSVVRDAHREHLTVHAWTFRRENTFLPTDLRRGDDPAGTGDLAAEVRAFVGAGVDGVFSDNPDVAVAALGARP
;
A
#
# COMPACT_ATOMS: atom_id res chain seq x y z
N MET A 1 37.60 44.40 0.49
CA MET A 1 39.03 44.79 0.35
C MET A 1 39.79 44.29 1.57
N ARG A 2 40.86 43.51 1.33
CA ARG A 2 41.97 43.11 2.23
C ARG A 2 41.73 42.13 3.40
N THR A 3 42.05 40.85 3.12
CA THR A 3 42.81 39.94 4.02
C THR A 3 44.31 40.32 4.00
N PRO A 4 45.13 39.98 5.02
CA PRO A 4 45.82 38.66 5.15
C PRO A 4 45.91 38.19 6.64
N GLY A 5 46.31 36.98 7.08
CA GLY A 5 47.04 35.85 6.53
C GLY A 5 48.31 35.57 7.36
N ARG A 6 48.37 34.46 8.14
CA ARG A 6 49.49 33.47 8.25
C ARG A 6 49.52 32.63 9.55
N ALA A 7 49.38 31.31 9.33
CA ALA A 7 50.18 30.16 9.76
C ALA A 7 51.08 30.18 11.02
N GLY A 8 50.94 29.12 11.83
CA GLY A 8 51.96 28.61 12.76
C GLY A 8 51.64 27.19 13.25
N ARG A 9 52.40 26.19 12.74
CA ARG A 9 52.37 24.76 13.10
C ARG A 9 52.89 24.51 14.52
N ARG A 10 52.33 23.54 15.26
CA ARG A 10 53.07 22.69 16.22
C ARG A 10 52.49 21.27 16.28
N ALA A 11 53.41 20.32 16.41
CA ALA A 11 53.26 18.88 16.35
C ALA A 11 52.95 18.24 17.72
N ALA A 12 52.33 17.04 17.69
CA ALA A 12 52.37 16.01 18.74
C ALA A 12 52.10 14.66 18.04
N THR A 13 53.14 13.89 17.73
CA THR A 13 53.70 12.75 18.52
C THR A 13 52.68 11.64 18.80
N VAL A 14 52.85 10.54 18.06
CA VAL A 14 52.15 9.26 18.12
C VAL A 14 52.70 8.42 19.26
N ALA A 15 51.83 7.78 20.04
CA ALA A 15 52.17 6.67 20.93
C ALA A 15 51.33 5.45 20.56
N VAL A 16 52.02 4.35 20.24
CA VAL A 16 51.49 3.02 19.92
C VAL A 16 51.43 2.21 21.21
N LEU A 17 50.32 1.51 21.44
CA LEU A 17 50.17 0.54 22.53
C LEU A 17 49.70 -0.80 21.94
N THR A 18 50.59 -1.78 22.01
CA THR A 18 50.40 -3.20 21.73
C THR A 18 49.98 -3.93 23.01
N THR A 19 49.00 -4.84 22.93
CA THR A 19 48.76 -5.84 23.98
C THR A 19 48.43 -7.20 23.37
N ALA A 20 48.98 -8.23 24.03
CA ALA A 20 49.28 -9.55 23.54
C ALA A 20 48.18 -10.60 23.77
N LEU A 21 48.33 -11.72 23.04
CA LEU A 21 47.57 -12.97 23.13
C LEU A 21 47.62 -13.61 24.52
N VAL A 22 46.52 -14.27 24.90
CA VAL A 22 46.50 -15.35 25.90
C VAL A 22 45.85 -16.58 25.28
N SER A 23 46.61 -17.68 25.27
CA SER A 23 46.21 -19.03 24.90
C SER A 23 45.73 -19.81 26.12
N SER A 24 44.70 -20.63 26.00
CA SER A 24 44.32 -21.60 27.03
C SER A 24 43.98 -22.96 26.41
N LEU A 25 44.98 -23.84 26.51
CA LEU A 25 44.99 -25.26 26.85
C LEU A 25 43.79 -26.16 26.48
N VAL A 26 44.15 -27.12 25.65
CA VAL A 26 43.51 -28.39 25.32
C VAL A 26 43.48 -29.33 26.53
N SER A 27 42.39 -30.05 26.71
CA SER A 27 42.37 -31.32 27.47
C SER A 27 41.54 -32.34 26.69
N ALA A 28 42.20 -33.42 26.27
CA ALA A 28 41.58 -34.63 25.75
C ALA A 28 41.02 -35.49 26.90
N PRO A 29 40.16 -36.46 26.58
CA PRO A 29 40.57 -37.81 26.93
C PRO A 29 40.33 -38.87 25.83
N ALA A 30 41.30 -39.80 25.81
CA ALA A 30 41.21 -41.24 25.62
C ALA A 30 40.67 -41.85 24.31
N HIS A 31 41.61 -42.48 23.59
CA HIS A 31 41.36 -43.58 22.66
C HIS A 31 40.81 -44.82 23.38
N ALA A 32 39.77 -45.43 22.80
CA ALA A 32 39.49 -46.85 22.91
C ALA A 32 39.28 -47.41 21.50
N THR A 33 39.91 -48.56 21.26
CA THR A 33 40.13 -49.22 19.97
C THR A 33 38.96 -50.08 19.51
N GLY A 34 38.71 -50.10 18.19
CA GLY A 34 38.36 -51.31 17.43
C GLY A 34 36.87 -51.57 17.16
N GLY A 35 36.52 -51.64 15.87
CA GLY A 35 35.29 -52.26 15.38
C GLY A 35 34.79 -51.64 14.06
N ASP A 36 35.18 -52.25 12.94
CA ASP A 36 34.49 -52.14 11.64
C ASP A 36 32.97 -52.24 11.84
N HIS A 37 32.19 -51.41 11.13
CA HIS A 37 30.90 -51.76 10.50
C HIS A 37 30.27 -50.51 9.81
N ASP A 38 30.20 -50.57 8.47
CA ASP A 38 29.28 -49.91 7.54
C ASP A 38 28.81 -48.46 7.83
N GLU A 39 29.40 -47.48 7.14
CA GLU A 39 28.78 -46.16 6.90
C GLU A 39 27.63 -46.29 5.87
N PRO A 40 26.37 -45.94 6.21
CA PRO A 40 25.35 -45.75 5.22
C PRO A 40 25.50 -44.38 4.55
N ALA A 41 25.27 -44.37 3.25
CA ALA A 41 25.36 -43.25 2.32
C ALA A 41 24.80 -41.92 2.85
N LEU A 42 25.50 -40.84 2.50
CA LEU A 42 25.09 -39.44 2.62
C LEU A 42 23.66 -39.25 2.07
N GLY A 43 22.70 -39.26 2.99
CA GLY A 43 21.31 -38.93 2.75
C GLY A 43 21.15 -37.45 2.41
N ASP A 44 20.56 -37.22 1.25
CA ASP A 44 19.59 -36.18 0.91
C ASP A 44 19.30 -35.17 2.04
N ARG A 45 20.05 -34.06 2.06
CA ARG A 45 19.64 -32.85 2.77
C ARG A 45 19.02 -31.92 1.75
N GLY A 46 17.73 -32.12 1.47
CA GLY A 46 16.91 -31.12 0.80
C GLY A 46 17.04 -29.74 1.50
N PRO A 47 16.80 -28.63 0.78
CA PRO A 47 16.96 -27.29 1.32
C PRO A 47 16.10 -27.15 2.58
N ARG A 48 16.77 -26.97 3.74
CA ARG A 48 16.09 -26.70 5.01
C ARG A 48 15.33 -25.39 4.84
N SER A 49 14.00 -25.41 5.02
CA SER A 49 13.18 -24.21 5.06
C SER A 49 13.81 -23.18 6.01
N ALA A 50 14.14 -21.99 5.50
CA ALA A 50 14.61 -20.91 6.35
C ALA A 50 13.45 -20.49 7.26
N VAL A 51 13.70 -20.44 8.57
CA VAL A 51 12.75 -19.85 9.52
C VAL A 51 13.00 -18.36 9.51
N THR A 52 12.04 -17.59 9.00
CA THR A 52 12.04 -16.13 9.10
C THR A 52 11.06 -15.70 10.20
N TRP A 53 11.20 -14.46 10.65
CA TRP A 53 10.25 -13.83 11.56
C TRP A 53 9.53 -12.75 10.79
N THR A 54 8.21 -12.72 10.89
CA THR A 54 7.39 -11.60 10.41
C THR A 54 6.70 -10.93 11.60
N THR A 55 6.23 -9.70 11.39
CA THR A 55 5.27 -9.08 12.29
C THR A 55 3.88 -9.32 11.70
N GLU A 56 3.02 -10.01 12.43
CA GLU A 56 1.62 -10.23 12.07
C GLU A 56 0.75 -9.30 12.92
N PRO A 57 0.12 -8.26 12.33
CA PRO A 57 -0.89 -7.48 13.02
C PRO A 57 -2.07 -8.36 13.39
N THR A 58 -2.47 -8.36 14.66
CA THR A 58 -3.59 -9.16 15.16
C THR A 58 -4.59 -8.28 15.89
N LEU A 59 -5.87 -8.39 15.52
CA LEU A 59 -6.96 -7.74 16.23
C LEU A 59 -7.16 -8.42 17.59
N VAL A 60 -7.02 -7.66 18.68
CA VAL A 60 -7.13 -8.19 20.05
C VAL A 60 -8.27 -7.58 20.86
N ALA A 61 -8.79 -6.43 20.43
CA ALA A 61 -9.99 -5.84 20.98
C ALA A 61 -10.70 -4.95 19.96
N HIS A 62 -12.02 -4.90 20.03
CA HIS A 62 -12.87 -4.04 19.19
C HIS A 62 -14.03 -3.46 20.01
N ALA A 63 -14.48 -2.26 19.67
CA ALA A 63 -15.67 -1.64 20.23
C ALA A 63 -16.24 -0.61 19.26
N THR A 64 -17.58 -0.47 19.23
CA THR A 64 -18.26 0.50 18.36
C THR A 64 -19.11 1.51 19.13
N LEU A 65 -19.24 2.70 18.56
CA LEU A 65 -20.26 3.68 18.91
C LEU A 65 -21.26 3.77 17.76
N PRO A 66 -22.58 3.61 18.00
CA PRO A 66 -23.57 3.70 16.94
C PRO A 66 -23.49 5.04 16.19
N ALA A 67 -23.52 5.00 14.86
CA ALA A 67 -23.46 6.20 14.01
C ALA A 67 -24.56 7.22 14.34
N ASP A 68 -25.76 6.71 14.67
CA ASP A 68 -26.93 7.52 15.04
C ASP A 68 -26.88 8.01 16.52
N ARG A 69 -25.73 7.94 17.20
CA ARG A 69 -25.58 8.40 18.59
C ARG A 69 -25.82 9.91 18.66
N LEU A 70 -26.71 10.29 19.57
CA LEU A 70 -26.99 11.69 19.90
C LEU A 70 -26.55 12.02 21.32
N GLU A 71 -25.98 13.21 21.48
CA GLU A 71 -25.65 13.81 22.77
C GLU A 71 -26.50 15.08 23.02
N PRO A 72 -26.74 15.43 24.29
CA PRO A 72 -27.51 16.62 24.64
C PRO A 72 -26.95 17.90 23.99
N GLY A 73 -27.84 18.69 23.41
CA GLY A 73 -27.53 19.94 22.73
C GLY A 73 -28.69 20.42 21.88
N PRO A 74 -28.58 21.58 21.21
CA PRO A 74 -29.55 21.98 20.21
C PRO A 74 -29.57 20.97 19.05
N PRO A 75 -30.67 20.91 18.27
CA PRO A 75 -30.71 20.16 17.03
C PRO A 75 -29.54 20.53 16.09
N SER A 76 -29.03 19.54 15.35
CA SER A 76 -27.92 19.71 14.40
C SER A 76 -28.25 19.12 13.03
N GLY A 77 -27.43 19.44 12.02
CA GLY A 77 -27.53 18.84 10.69
C GLY A 77 -28.71 19.34 9.87
N ALA A 78 -29.22 20.54 10.15
CA ALA A 78 -30.29 21.15 9.36
C ALA A 78 -29.90 21.32 7.88
N GLN A 79 -28.60 21.48 7.61
CA GLN A 79 -28.03 21.60 6.26
C GLN A 79 -27.18 20.39 5.84
N ALA A 80 -27.13 19.34 6.67
CA ALA A 80 -26.38 18.12 6.34
C ALA A 80 -26.92 17.51 5.04
N THR A 81 -26.02 17.02 4.18
CA THR A 81 -26.43 16.32 2.96
C THR A 81 -27.04 14.97 3.33
N PRO A 82 -28.29 14.68 2.92
CA PRO A 82 -28.91 13.39 3.21
C PRO A 82 -28.15 12.25 2.52
N ALA A 83 -27.77 11.24 3.29
CA ALA A 83 -27.10 10.04 2.81
C ALA A 83 -27.53 8.83 3.66
N ASN A 84 -27.41 7.62 3.11
CA ASN A 84 -27.62 6.35 3.84
C ASN A 84 -28.94 6.29 4.65
N GLY A 85 -30.00 6.88 4.09
CA GLY A 85 -31.34 6.93 4.70
C GLY A 85 -31.52 7.94 5.83
N ARG A 86 -30.51 8.76 6.16
CA ARG A 86 -30.56 9.78 7.21
C ARG A 86 -30.77 11.17 6.60
N ARG A 87 -31.53 12.00 7.31
CA ARG A 87 -31.80 13.40 6.96
C ARG A 87 -32.03 14.19 8.24
N GLY A 88 -31.31 15.30 8.38
CA GLY A 88 -31.50 16.22 9.50
C GLY A 88 -32.73 17.14 9.35
N PRO A 89 -32.99 18.01 10.35
CA PRO A 89 -32.21 18.15 11.57
C PRO A 89 -32.38 16.96 12.52
N PHE A 90 -31.31 16.59 13.19
CA PHE A 90 -31.28 15.58 14.23
C PHE A 90 -31.65 16.22 15.57
N ALA A 91 -32.30 15.48 16.47
CA ALA A 91 -32.87 16.03 17.71
C ALA A 91 -31.82 16.53 18.74
N GLY A 92 -30.54 16.26 18.52
CA GLY A 92 -29.43 16.69 19.36
C GLY A 92 -28.15 16.80 18.54
N GLN A 93 -27.00 16.70 19.19
CA GLN A 93 -25.68 16.73 18.54
C GLN A 93 -25.26 15.29 18.19
N VAL A 94 -25.01 15.02 16.92
CA VAL A 94 -24.47 13.73 16.47
C VAL A 94 -23.00 13.58 16.91
N ILE A 95 -22.49 12.36 16.93
CA ILE A 95 -21.05 12.09 17.04
C ILE A 95 -20.64 11.40 15.72
N PRO A 96 -20.12 12.13 14.73
CA PRO A 96 -19.97 11.66 13.35
C PRO A 96 -18.74 10.76 13.12
N GLY A 97 -18.08 10.28 14.17
CA GLY A 97 -16.73 9.73 14.03
C GLY A 97 -15.75 10.40 14.99
N PHE A 98 -14.50 9.94 14.95
CA PHE A 98 -13.40 10.60 15.66
C PHE A 98 -12.19 10.76 14.74
N SER A 99 -11.92 11.99 14.30
CA SER A 99 -10.65 12.39 13.66
C SER A 99 -9.45 12.33 14.61
N ALA A 100 -9.68 12.34 15.93
CA ALA A 100 -8.58 12.18 16.88
C ALA A 100 -8.98 11.47 18.17
N VAL A 101 -8.08 10.63 18.68
CA VAL A 101 -8.19 9.96 19.98
C VAL A 101 -6.90 10.11 20.79
N VAL A 102 -7.03 10.36 22.09
CA VAL A 102 -5.90 10.47 23.03
C VAL A 102 -6.15 9.59 24.26
N ASP A 103 -5.20 8.73 24.59
CA ASP A 103 -5.22 7.92 25.83
C ASP A 103 -5.13 8.82 27.07
N ALA A 104 -6.11 8.69 27.96
CA ALA A 104 -6.11 9.44 29.21
C ALA A 104 -5.40 8.75 30.37
N GLY A 105 -4.96 7.51 30.18
CA GLY A 105 -4.14 6.76 31.12
C GLY A 105 -4.90 6.03 32.24
N ASP A 106 -6.24 6.03 32.21
CA ASP A 106 -7.12 5.36 33.17
C ASP A 106 -8.05 4.32 32.52
N GLY A 107 -7.80 3.98 31.24
CA GLY A 107 -8.64 3.07 30.45
C GLY A 107 -9.77 3.76 29.68
N SER A 108 -9.89 5.08 29.81
CA SER A 108 -10.76 5.92 28.98
C SER A 108 -9.93 6.85 28.09
N PHE A 109 -10.59 7.47 27.11
CA PHE A 109 -9.97 8.25 26.05
C PHE A 109 -10.65 9.60 25.88
N TRP A 110 -9.89 10.59 25.42
CA TRP A 110 -10.45 11.81 24.83
C TRP A 110 -10.59 11.59 23.33
N ALA A 111 -11.76 11.86 22.77
CA ALA A 111 -12.05 11.65 21.36
C ALA A 111 -12.73 12.88 20.76
N GLN A 112 -12.26 13.31 19.59
CA GLN A 112 -12.69 14.55 18.93
C GLN A 112 -13.19 14.21 17.53
N PRO A 113 -14.46 14.50 17.20
CA PRO A 113 -14.93 14.54 15.83
C PRO A 113 -14.46 15.79 15.08
N ASP A 114 -14.51 15.72 13.76
CA ASP A 114 -14.25 16.80 12.80
C ASP A 114 -15.26 17.97 12.88
N ASN A 115 -15.42 18.72 11.78
CA ASN A 115 -16.44 19.76 11.67
C ASN A 115 -17.90 19.27 11.71
N GLY A 116 -18.20 17.97 11.67
CA GLY A 116 -19.56 17.45 11.80
C GLY A 116 -20.13 16.82 10.53
N PHE A 117 -20.36 17.63 9.50
CA PHE A 117 -21.13 17.24 8.30
C PHE A 117 -20.35 17.43 6.99
N GLY A 118 -19.03 17.50 7.08
CA GLY A 118 -18.10 17.48 5.95
C GLY A 118 -17.83 18.82 5.27
N SER A 119 -18.46 19.93 5.68
CA SER A 119 -18.08 21.25 5.14
C SER A 119 -18.42 22.43 6.05
N LYS A 120 -17.68 23.53 5.87
CA LYS A 120 -17.99 24.82 6.50
C LYS A 120 -19.45 25.27 6.31
N ALA A 121 -20.03 24.99 5.13
CA ALA A 121 -21.33 25.50 4.75
C ALA A 121 -22.48 24.81 5.49
N ASN A 122 -22.34 23.52 5.84
CA ASN A 122 -23.41 22.73 6.43
C ASN A 122 -23.20 22.40 7.93
N SER A 123 -22.11 22.86 8.53
CA SER A 123 -21.72 22.56 9.91
C SER A 123 -21.95 23.69 10.92
N ALA A 124 -22.76 24.70 10.57
CA ALA A 124 -23.01 25.85 11.45
C ALA A 124 -23.78 25.52 12.74
N ASP A 125 -24.56 24.43 12.76
CA ASP A 125 -25.33 23.96 13.92
C ASP A 125 -24.68 22.76 14.65
N PHE A 126 -23.48 22.36 14.23
CA PHE A 126 -22.66 21.35 14.88
C PHE A 126 -21.72 22.00 15.89
N LEU A 127 -21.87 21.66 17.18
CA LEU A 127 -21.05 22.19 18.26
C LEU A 127 -19.76 21.38 18.41
N LEU A 128 -18.61 22.05 18.30
CA LEU A 128 -17.31 21.39 18.45
C LEU A 128 -17.06 20.96 19.90
N ARG A 129 -16.73 19.68 20.09
CA ARG A 129 -16.60 19.04 21.40
C ARG A 129 -15.47 18.03 21.42
N ILE A 130 -14.87 17.86 22.60
CA ILE A 130 -13.97 16.74 22.90
C ILE A 130 -14.71 15.82 23.87
N TYR A 131 -15.03 14.60 23.44
CA TYR A 131 -15.75 13.62 24.23
C TYR A 131 -14.80 12.82 25.12
N ARG A 132 -15.27 12.52 26.33
CA ARG A 132 -14.67 11.48 27.17
C ARG A 132 -15.39 10.17 26.86
N ILE A 133 -14.64 9.15 26.45
CA ILE A 133 -15.21 7.84 26.09
C ILE A 133 -14.52 6.70 26.83
N THR A 134 -15.29 5.67 27.16
CA THR A 134 -14.79 4.42 27.73
C THR A 134 -15.25 3.26 26.87
N PRO A 135 -14.36 2.68 26.04
CA PRO A 135 -14.65 1.45 25.31
C PRO A 135 -14.82 0.27 26.27
N ARG A 136 -15.89 -0.50 26.07
CA ARG A 136 -16.15 -1.79 26.73
C ARG A 136 -15.84 -2.91 25.74
N TRP A 137 -14.54 -3.04 25.47
CA TRP A 137 -13.95 -3.94 24.49
C TRP A 137 -14.60 -5.32 24.41
N GLU A 138 -14.97 -5.73 23.20
CA GLU A 138 -15.03 -7.13 22.83
C GLU A 138 -13.59 -7.67 22.72
N THR A 139 -13.34 -8.84 23.29
CA THR A 139 -12.03 -9.51 23.25
C THR A 139 -12.23 -11.02 23.10
N ALA A 140 -11.13 -11.78 22.94
CA ALA A 140 -11.17 -13.24 22.98
C ALA A 140 -11.81 -13.83 24.26
N ARG A 141 -11.94 -13.05 25.34
CA ARG A 141 -12.59 -13.45 26.59
C ARG A 141 -14.06 -13.00 26.69
N GLY A 142 -14.61 -12.46 25.61
CA GLY A 142 -15.90 -11.77 25.58
C GLY A 142 -15.79 -10.29 25.94
N GLY A 143 -16.94 -9.61 25.97
CA GLY A 143 -17.06 -8.17 26.19
C GLY A 143 -18.35 -7.63 25.60
N ALA A 144 -18.65 -6.35 25.82
CA ALA A 144 -19.86 -5.74 25.27
C ALA A 144 -19.67 -5.27 23.82
N GLY A 145 -18.43 -4.96 23.43
CA GLY A 145 -18.11 -4.46 22.09
C GLY A 145 -18.63 -3.06 21.82
N ASP A 146 -18.91 -2.25 22.84
CA ASP A 146 -19.50 -0.92 22.66
C ASP A 146 -18.75 0.19 23.39
N VAL A 147 -18.96 1.42 22.94
CA VAL A 147 -18.33 2.62 23.46
C VAL A 147 -19.32 3.39 24.31
N ARG A 148 -18.93 3.66 25.56
CA ARG A 148 -19.71 4.52 26.45
C ARG A 148 -19.18 5.94 26.40
N VAL A 149 -20.06 6.90 26.11
CA VAL A 149 -19.76 8.34 26.23
C VAL A 149 -19.97 8.76 27.70
N ASP A 150 -18.89 9.20 28.35
CA ASP A 150 -18.87 9.64 29.75
C ASP A 150 -19.31 11.10 29.92
N GLY A 151 -19.05 11.92 28.91
CA GLY A 151 -19.30 13.36 28.91
C GLY A 151 -18.48 14.07 27.83
N PHE A 152 -18.48 15.39 27.85
CA PHE A 152 -17.75 16.19 26.85
C PHE A 152 -17.22 17.50 27.41
N VAL A 153 -16.22 18.04 26.70
CA VAL A 153 -15.68 19.38 26.83
C VAL A 153 -16.20 20.21 25.64
N GLN A 154 -16.95 21.27 25.93
CA GLN A 154 -17.49 22.17 24.90
C GLN A 154 -16.48 23.25 24.54
N LEU A 155 -16.06 23.31 23.27
CA LEU A 155 -15.12 24.31 22.79
C LEU A 155 -15.79 25.69 22.69
N ARG A 156 -15.08 26.73 23.16
CA ARG A 156 -15.63 28.09 23.27
C ARG A 156 -14.59 29.19 23.38
N ASP A 157 -14.99 30.41 23.00
CA ASP A 157 -14.16 31.62 23.02
C ASP A 157 -14.78 32.80 23.82
N PRO A 158 -15.08 32.65 25.12
CA PRO A 158 -15.70 33.70 25.92
C PRO A 158 -14.80 34.94 26.09
N ASP A 159 -13.48 34.77 25.97
CA ASP A 159 -12.48 35.83 26.12
C ASP A 159 -12.19 36.58 24.81
N ARG A 160 -12.93 36.28 23.72
CA ARG A 160 -12.80 36.93 22.40
C ARG A 160 -11.37 36.90 21.86
N ARG A 161 -10.75 35.72 21.91
CA ARG A 161 -9.41 35.46 21.34
C ARG A 161 -9.43 35.33 19.83
N ILE A 162 -10.58 34.97 19.25
CA ILE A 162 -10.78 34.91 17.80
C ILE A 162 -11.15 36.30 17.30
N ASP A 163 -10.40 36.81 16.32
CA ASP A 163 -10.53 38.15 15.75
C ASP A 163 -11.35 38.21 14.46
N PHE A 164 -11.79 37.06 13.94
CA PHE A 164 -12.75 36.94 12.84
C PHE A 164 -14.17 36.57 13.31
N PRO A 165 -15.21 36.79 12.47
CA PRO A 165 -16.58 36.41 12.80
C PRO A 165 -16.74 34.89 13.01
N ILE A 166 -17.47 34.50 14.05
CA ILE A 166 -17.85 33.12 14.35
C ILE A 166 -19.37 33.02 14.52
N VAL A 167 -19.95 31.83 14.33
CA VAL A 167 -21.41 31.61 14.34
C VAL A 167 -22.07 32.12 15.62
N ASN A 168 -21.52 31.77 16.78
CA ASN A 168 -22.07 32.17 18.09
C ASN A 168 -21.41 33.43 18.67
N GLY A 169 -20.88 34.31 17.82
CA GLY A 169 -20.04 35.43 18.23
C GLY A 169 -20.69 36.46 19.16
N ASP A 170 -22.02 36.58 19.09
CA ASP A 170 -22.83 37.50 19.90
C ASP A 170 -23.31 36.90 21.23
N THR A 171 -23.02 35.62 21.48
CA THR A 171 -23.38 34.96 22.74
C THR A 171 -22.32 35.18 23.83
N ALA A 172 -22.68 35.01 25.10
CA ALA A 172 -21.72 35.14 26.19
C ALA A 172 -20.64 34.03 26.17
N GLN A 173 -21.04 32.81 25.77
CA GLN A 173 -20.12 31.67 25.77
C GLN A 173 -19.29 31.59 24.50
N ARG A 174 -19.81 32.05 23.35
CA ARG A 174 -19.13 31.96 22.04
C ARG A 174 -18.72 30.51 21.73
N TYR A 175 -19.69 29.60 21.80
CA TYR A 175 -19.47 28.18 21.46
C TYR A 175 -19.02 28.05 20.01
N LEU A 176 -17.95 27.29 19.79
CA LEU A 176 -17.40 27.08 18.45
C LEU A 176 -18.19 26.01 17.72
N THR A 177 -18.38 26.20 16.43
CA THR A 177 -19.09 25.26 15.54
C THR A 177 -18.20 24.78 14.41
N GLY A 178 -18.63 23.74 13.70
CA GLY A 178 -17.90 23.25 12.52
C GLY A 178 -17.88 24.22 11.33
N ALA A 179 -18.66 25.30 11.37
CA ALA A 179 -18.50 26.40 10.43
C ALA A 179 -17.36 27.36 10.82
N ASP A 180 -16.92 27.35 12.08
CA ASP A 180 -15.85 28.20 12.58
C ASP A 180 -14.48 27.56 12.33
N PHE A 181 -14.34 26.26 12.62
CA PHE A 181 -13.11 25.47 12.45
C PHE A 181 -13.39 24.05 11.99
N ASP A 182 -12.42 23.48 11.30
CA ASP A 182 -12.40 22.10 10.82
C ASP A 182 -11.32 21.32 11.57
N ILE A 183 -11.67 20.76 12.72
CA ILE A 183 -10.71 20.30 13.72
C ILE A 183 -10.38 18.81 13.56
N GLU A 184 -9.16 18.48 13.15
CA GLU A 184 -8.84 17.09 12.77
C GLU A 184 -7.91 16.38 13.74
N SER A 185 -7.08 17.10 14.50
CA SER A 185 -6.09 16.46 15.37
C SER A 185 -6.08 17.00 16.79
N LEU A 186 -5.74 16.14 17.76
CA LEU A 186 -5.78 16.46 19.19
C LEU A 186 -4.53 15.97 19.93
N VAL A 187 -3.91 16.85 20.71
CA VAL A 187 -2.82 16.50 21.65
C VAL A 187 -3.14 17.04 23.04
N GLN A 188 -3.15 16.17 24.04
CA GLN A 188 -3.25 16.59 25.44
C GLN A 188 -1.89 17.02 26.00
N ALA A 189 -1.82 18.26 26.50
CA ALA A 189 -0.67 18.77 27.23
C ALA A 189 -0.62 18.23 28.67
N ARG A 190 0.56 18.34 29.31
CA ARG A 190 0.82 17.79 30.65
C ARG A 190 -0.03 18.42 31.77
N ASP A 191 -0.49 19.65 31.59
CA ASP A 191 -1.40 20.33 32.52
C ASP A 191 -2.88 19.96 32.30
N GLY A 192 -3.14 19.11 31.30
CA GLY A 192 -4.46 18.65 30.89
C GLY A 192 -5.13 19.52 29.82
N SER A 193 -4.56 20.67 29.45
CA SER A 193 -5.03 21.47 28.31
C SER A 193 -4.87 20.72 26.99
N PHE A 194 -5.52 21.18 25.93
CA PHE A 194 -5.54 20.51 24.63
C PHE A 194 -5.04 21.43 23.53
N TRP A 195 -4.14 20.92 22.71
CA TRP A 195 -3.77 21.49 21.43
C TRP A 195 -4.56 20.80 20.33
N ILE A 196 -5.10 21.59 19.40
CA ILE A 196 -5.96 21.10 18.32
C ILE A 196 -5.41 21.65 16.99
N GLY A 197 -5.22 20.77 16.00
CA GLY A 197 -4.94 21.15 14.62
C GLY A 197 -6.25 21.29 13.84
N GLU A 198 -6.29 22.22 12.90
CA GLU A 198 -7.48 22.45 12.06
C GLU A 198 -7.11 22.75 10.60
N GLU A 199 -8.09 22.66 9.69
CA GLU A 199 -7.86 22.70 8.24
C GLU A 199 -8.14 24.01 7.49
N PHE A 200 -9.08 24.84 7.95
CA PHE A 200 -9.51 26.04 7.25
C PHE A 200 -8.41 27.10 7.21
N GLY A 201 -7.81 27.46 8.33
CA GLY A 201 -6.77 28.48 8.43
C GLY A 201 -5.34 27.95 8.55
N PRO A 202 -5.11 26.67 8.26
CA PRO A 202 -4.35 25.78 9.15
C PRO A 202 -3.82 26.43 10.43
N PHE A 203 -4.62 26.38 11.48
CA PHE A 203 -4.34 26.93 12.80
C PHE A 203 -3.98 25.85 13.82
N LEU A 204 -3.21 26.25 14.82
CA LEU A 204 -3.16 25.54 16.10
C LEU A 204 -4.02 26.29 17.13
N LEU A 205 -5.02 25.60 17.68
CA LEU A 205 -5.84 26.08 18.79
C LEU A 205 -5.28 25.53 20.11
N HIS A 206 -5.37 26.31 21.19
CA HIS A 206 -4.99 25.87 22.54
C HIS A 206 -6.12 26.16 23.52
N VAL A 207 -6.74 25.13 24.06
CA VAL A 207 -7.89 25.26 24.98
C VAL A 207 -7.56 24.67 26.35
N ASP A 208 -8.11 25.25 27.42
CA ASP A 208 -8.01 24.64 28.75
C ASP A 208 -8.85 23.38 28.87
N ARG A 209 -8.75 22.70 30.03
CA ARG A 209 -9.49 21.47 30.35
C ARG A 209 -11.01 21.59 30.26
N THR A 210 -11.52 22.82 30.26
CA THR A 210 -12.96 23.09 30.15
C THR A 210 -13.37 23.42 28.73
N GLY A 211 -12.44 23.59 27.78
CA GLY A 211 -12.70 23.93 26.38
C GLY A 211 -12.63 25.43 26.07
N ARG A 212 -12.18 26.26 27.03
CA ARG A 212 -12.01 27.70 26.80
C ARG A 212 -10.68 27.97 26.09
N LEU A 213 -10.76 28.69 24.97
CA LEU A 213 -9.60 29.13 24.19
C LEU A 213 -8.65 30.03 25.00
N LEU A 214 -7.37 29.67 25.03
CA LEU A 214 -6.33 30.31 25.86
C LEU A 214 -5.61 31.46 25.15
N SER A 215 -5.48 31.36 23.84
CA SER A 215 -4.80 32.34 22.99
C SER A 215 -5.50 32.43 21.62
N ALA A 216 -5.16 33.46 20.83
CA ALA A 216 -5.59 33.50 19.45
C ALA A 216 -5.13 32.23 18.69
N PRO A 217 -5.90 31.74 17.70
CA PRO A 217 -5.47 30.68 16.80
C PRO A 217 -4.09 31.00 16.20
N VAL A 218 -3.18 30.03 16.13
CA VAL A 218 -1.82 30.26 15.63
C VAL A 218 -1.68 29.74 14.19
N PRO A 219 -1.63 30.62 13.17
CA PRO A 219 -1.60 30.20 11.76
C PRO A 219 -0.28 29.55 11.36
N MET A 220 -0.36 28.58 10.45
CA MET A 220 0.79 28.10 9.71
C MET A 220 1.39 29.24 8.88
N PRO A 221 2.71 29.52 9.00
CA PRO A 221 3.31 30.62 8.27
C PRO A 221 3.20 30.46 6.75
N GLY A 222 2.49 31.39 6.11
CA GLY A 222 2.42 31.50 4.64
C GLY A 222 1.60 30.40 3.96
N VAL A 223 0.68 29.76 4.67
CA VAL A 223 -0.23 28.74 4.12
C VAL A 223 -1.67 29.11 4.51
N ARG A 224 -2.55 29.16 3.52
CA ARG A 224 -3.99 29.41 3.69
C ARG A 224 -4.76 28.51 2.74
N SER A 225 -5.91 28.02 3.21
CA SER A 225 -6.89 27.33 2.38
C SER A 225 -7.94 28.32 1.83
N PRO A 226 -8.78 27.89 0.87
CA PRO A 226 -9.91 28.68 0.39
C PRO A 226 -10.92 29.08 1.49
N GLN A 227 -10.99 28.31 2.58
CA GLN A 227 -11.91 28.51 3.71
C GLN A 227 -11.33 29.39 4.82
N SER A 228 -10.03 29.72 4.72
CA SER A 228 -9.32 30.51 5.72
C SER A 228 -9.96 31.89 5.91
N PRO A 229 -10.21 32.31 7.16
CA PRO A 229 -10.68 33.68 7.45
C PRO A 229 -9.60 34.74 7.16
N ASP A 230 -8.33 34.33 7.04
CA ASP A 230 -7.18 35.21 6.78
C ASP A 230 -6.83 35.31 5.29
N LEU A 231 -7.63 34.72 4.40
CA LEU A 231 -7.42 34.78 2.95
C LEU A 231 -7.91 36.12 2.42
N GLU A 232 -6.98 36.94 1.93
CA GLU A 232 -7.31 38.27 1.42
C GLU A 232 -8.03 38.20 0.05
N PRO A 233 -8.93 39.16 -0.26
CA PRO A 233 -9.56 39.22 -1.58
C PRO A 233 -8.52 39.26 -2.71
N GLY A 234 -8.56 38.26 -3.60
CA GLY A 234 -7.63 38.13 -4.72
C GLY A 234 -6.32 37.40 -4.40
N GLU A 235 -6.09 37.00 -3.15
CA GLU A 235 -5.01 36.09 -2.79
C GLU A 235 -5.29 34.68 -3.33
N THR A 236 -4.26 34.02 -3.87
CA THR A 236 -4.36 32.63 -4.30
C THR A 236 -4.05 31.71 -3.11
N PRO A 237 -4.99 30.85 -2.68
CA PRO A 237 -4.75 29.90 -1.60
C PRO A 237 -3.68 28.89 -2.03
N ARG A 238 -2.85 28.45 -1.07
CA ARG A 238 -1.78 27.46 -1.33
C ARG A 238 -2.24 26.03 -1.13
N LEU A 239 -3.40 25.83 -0.51
CA LEU A 239 -4.09 24.55 -0.41
C LEU A 239 -5.29 24.52 -1.36
N PRO A 240 -5.66 23.35 -1.91
CA PRO A 240 -6.75 23.25 -2.89
C PRO A 240 -8.16 23.31 -2.26
N ALA A 241 -8.30 22.96 -0.97
CA ALA A 241 -9.55 22.91 -0.21
C ALA A 241 -9.24 22.94 1.30
N SER A 242 -10.20 22.55 2.17
CA SER A 242 -9.90 22.06 3.53
C SER A 242 -8.97 20.87 3.37
N ARG A 243 -7.67 21.13 3.52
CA ARG A 243 -6.55 20.18 3.45
C ARG A 243 -5.40 20.70 4.31
N GLY A 244 -5.76 21.37 5.40
CA GLY A 244 -4.84 22.02 6.32
C GLY A 244 -4.26 20.98 7.26
N PHE A 245 -4.37 21.16 8.57
CA PHE A 245 -3.78 20.21 9.51
C PHE A 245 -4.73 19.05 9.85
N GLU A 246 -4.69 18.00 9.02
CA GLU A 246 -5.35 16.73 9.39
C GLU A 246 -4.68 16.08 10.60
N ALA A 247 -3.35 15.91 10.55
CA ALA A 247 -2.64 15.15 11.56
C ALA A 247 -1.76 16.02 12.44
N MET A 248 -1.59 15.64 13.70
CA MET A 248 -0.63 16.29 14.59
C MET A 248 -0.12 15.35 15.68
N ALA A 249 1.20 15.17 15.73
CA ALA A 249 1.85 14.45 16.82
C ALA A 249 2.40 15.40 17.91
N GLY A 250 2.30 15.00 19.18
CA GLY A 250 2.91 15.69 20.32
C GLY A 250 4.17 14.98 20.80
N SER A 251 5.31 15.69 20.87
CA SER A 251 6.55 15.12 21.45
C SER A 251 6.33 14.64 22.90
N PRO A 252 6.96 13.53 23.33
CA PRO A 252 6.76 12.99 24.69
C PRO A 252 7.14 13.93 25.84
N ASP A 253 8.05 14.88 25.60
CA ASP A 253 8.44 15.89 26.58
C ASP A 253 7.43 17.07 26.67
N GLY A 254 6.44 17.10 25.77
CA GLY A 254 5.41 18.13 25.64
C GLY A 254 5.93 19.46 25.06
N ARG A 255 7.17 19.51 24.56
CA ARG A 255 7.80 20.75 24.09
C ARG A 255 7.40 21.11 22.66
N TYR A 256 7.23 20.10 21.83
CA TYR A 256 6.97 20.26 20.41
C TYR A 256 5.67 19.59 19.98
N LEU A 257 5.01 20.23 19.03
CA LEU A 257 3.97 19.63 18.18
C LEU A 257 4.51 19.50 16.77
N TYR A 258 4.00 18.49 16.06
CA TYR A 258 4.33 18.17 14.68
C TYR A 258 3.07 18.11 13.81
N PRO A 259 2.39 19.25 13.55
CA PRO A 259 1.25 19.26 12.64
C PRO A 259 1.70 18.94 11.21
N ILE A 260 0.85 18.21 10.48
CA ILE A 260 1.09 17.68 9.14
C ILE A 260 -0.06 18.10 8.24
N THR A 261 0.27 18.59 7.04
CA THR A 261 -0.78 18.92 6.07
C THR A 261 -1.44 17.67 5.48
N GLU A 262 -2.76 17.67 5.29
CA GLU A 262 -3.51 16.55 4.68
C GLU A 262 -3.10 16.30 3.23
N GLY A 263 -2.93 17.40 2.49
CA GLY A 263 -2.57 17.44 1.07
C GLY A 263 -1.23 18.13 0.77
N ALA A 264 -0.83 18.07 -0.51
CA ALA A 264 0.26 18.88 -1.04
C ALA A 264 -0.19 20.33 -1.27
N PHE A 265 0.77 21.24 -1.40
CA PHE A 265 0.46 22.57 -1.89
C PHE A 265 0.15 22.56 -3.38
N VAL A 266 -0.74 23.44 -3.81
CA VAL A 266 -1.16 23.58 -5.22
C VAL A 266 0.03 23.90 -6.13
N ASP A 267 1.02 24.62 -5.60
CA ASP A 267 2.25 25.01 -6.29
C ASP A 267 3.39 23.98 -6.18
N ASP A 268 3.19 22.86 -5.46
CA ASP A 268 4.21 21.82 -5.35
C ASP A 268 4.21 20.93 -6.62
N PRO A 269 5.35 20.80 -7.33
CA PRO A 269 5.42 19.93 -8.50
C PRO A 269 5.26 18.44 -8.14
N LEU A 270 5.45 18.04 -6.87
CA LEU A 270 5.21 16.69 -6.39
C LEU A 270 3.98 16.66 -5.47
N GLN A 271 2.84 16.26 -6.05
CA GLN A 271 1.57 16.18 -5.33
C GLN A 271 1.51 15.08 -4.26
N ARG A 272 2.57 14.27 -4.10
CA ARG A 272 2.76 13.30 -3.01
C ARG A 272 3.35 13.90 -1.74
N ARG A 273 3.85 15.15 -1.78
CA ARG A 273 4.48 15.78 -0.61
C ARG A 273 3.45 16.20 0.43
N ARG A 274 3.68 15.88 1.69
CA ARG A 274 3.02 16.45 2.87
C ARG A 274 4.04 17.18 3.73
N THR A 275 3.66 18.31 4.31
CA THR A 275 4.57 19.14 5.10
C THR A 275 4.38 18.84 6.58
N VAL A 276 5.41 18.31 7.24
CA VAL A 276 5.47 18.20 8.70
C VAL A 276 6.14 19.45 9.25
N ALA A 277 5.42 20.29 9.99
CA ALA A 277 5.98 21.49 10.61
C ALA A 277 6.30 21.25 12.09
N GLN A 278 7.25 22.00 12.68
CA GLN A 278 7.48 21.96 14.13
C GLN A 278 7.06 23.26 14.82
N PHE A 279 6.20 23.11 15.83
CA PHE A 279 5.75 24.17 16.73
C PHE A 279 6.33 24.01 18.14
N ASP A 280 6.81 25.09 18.77
CA ASP A 280 7.33 25.10 20.15
C ASP A 280 6.24 25.61 21.11
N THR A 281 5.67 24.69 21.90
CA THR A 281 4.53 24.96 22.80
C THR A 281 4.88 25.93 23.93
N ARG A 282 6.16 26.01 24.31
CA ARG A 282 6.61 26.94 25.37
C ARG A 282 6.76 28.36 24.87
N ARG A 283 7.07 28.51 23.58
CA ARG A 283 7.24 29.82 22.94
C ARG A 283 5.98 30.29 22.21
N GLY A 284 5.02 29.39 21.99
CA GLY A 284 3.78 29.69 21.26
C GLY A 284 4.04 30.07 19.80
N ARG A 285 5.05 29.47 19.15
CA ARG A 285 5.39 29.78 17.75
C ARG A 285 6.06 28.63 17.01
N TYR A 286 5.91 28.64 15.69
CA TYR A 286 6.67 27.76 14.79
C TYR A 286 8.16 28.02 14.89
N THR A 287 8.93 26.93 14.81
CA THR A 287 10.41 26.98 14.89
C THR A 287 11.06 27.31 13.54
N GLY A 288 10.31 27.19 12.44
CA GLY A 288 10.82 27.24 11.06
C GLY A 288 11.38 25.91 10.56
N ARG A 289 11.45 24.87 11.39
CA ARG A 289 11.85 23.52 10.96
C ARG A 289 10.66 22.78 10.35
N THR A 290 10.90 22.19 9.18
CA THR A 290 9.93 21.36 8.46
C THR A 290 10.59 20.09 7.93
N TRP A 291 9.77 19.07 7.66
CA TRP A 291 10.14 17.86 6.93
C TRP A 291 9.12 17.57 5.84
N SER A 292 9.50 16.72 4.89
CA SER A 292 8.62 16.26 3.83
C SER A 292 8.31 14.79 4.00
N TYR A 293 7.04 14.47 4.12
CA TYR A 293 6.52 13.11 4.04
C TYR A 293 6.03 12.86 2.61
N GLU A 294 6.31 11.69 2.05
CA GLU A 294 5.83 11.31 0.71
C GLU A 294 4.73 10.25 0.85
N THR A 295 3.52 10.56 0.37
CA THR A 295 2.45 9.56 0.27
C THR A 295 2.76 8.52 -0.81
N ASP A 296 2.17 7.34 -0.78
CA ASP A 296 2.36 6.28 -1.79
C ASP A 296 1.81 6.68 -3.16
N ARG A 297 0.78 7.53 -3.17
CA ARG A 297 0.07 8.02 -4.37
C ARG A 297 -0.27 9.50 -4.21
N ASP A 298 -0.39 10.20 -5.33
CA ASP A 298 -0.79 11.62 -5.36
C ASP A 298 -2.11 11.86 -4.63
N ALA A 299 -3.08 10.97 -4.84
CA ALA A 299 -4.41 11.02 -4.26
C ALA A 299 -4.49 10.52 -2.79
N ASN A 300 -3.46 9.86 -2.28
CA ASN A 300 -3.45 9.44 -0.88
C ASN A 300 -3.26 10.65 0.02
N VAL A 301 -3.77 10.59 1.24
CA VAL A 301 -3.66 11.66 2.22
C VAL A 301 -3.20 11.12 3.57
N VAL A 302 -2.83 12.03 4.47
CA VAL A 302 -2.47 11.69 5.85
C VAL A 302 -3.70 11.86 6.71
N GLY A 303 -4.02 10.85 7.54
CA GLY A 303 -5.20 10.84 8.42
C GLY A 303 -4.92 11.17 9.89
N ASP A 304 -3.76 10.80 10.43
CA ASP A 304 -3.36 11.09 11.82
C ASP A 304 -1.84 10.87 12.01
N ALA A 305 -1.27 11.36 13.11
CA ALA A 305 0.10 11.08 13.50
C ALA A 305 0.31 11.02 15.01
N PHE A 306 1.16 10.09 15.44
CA PHE A 306 1.49 9.87 16.85
C PHE A 306 3.00 9.79 17.07
N ALA A 307 3.54 10.51 18.07
CA ALA A 307 4.96 10.44 18.38
C ALA A 307 5.27 9.27 19.33
N THR A 308 6.02 8.28 18.87
CA THR A 308 6.52 7.17 19.70
C THR A 308 7.79 7.55 20.46
N SER A 309 8.51 8.56 19.99
CA SER A 309 9.70 9.11 20.66
C SER A 309 9.90 10.60 20.31
N ALA A 310 11.00 11.20 20.77
CA ALA A 310 11.36 12.58 20.39
C ALA A 310 11.70 12.77 18.91
N HIS A 311 11.90 11.67 18.17
CA HIS A 311 12.36 11.69 16.78
C HIS A 311 11.55 10.77 15.86
N GLU A 312 10.59 10.01 16.39
CA GLU A 312 9.86 9.01 15.61
C GLU A 312 8.37 9.30 15.68
N LEU A 313 7.73 9.27 14.51
CA LEU A 313 6.28 9.40 14.33
C LEU A 313 5.72 8.13 13.69
N LEU A 314 4.54 7.72 14.13
CA LEU A 314 3.59 6.94 13.33
C LEU A 314 2.76 7.93 12.53
N VAL A 315 2.49 7.64 11.27
CA VAL A 315 1.67 8.45 10.37
C VAL A 315 0.67 7.54 9.68
N VAL A 316 -0.61 7.85 9.79
CA VAL A 316 -1.67 7.18 9.03
C VAL A 316 -1.69 7.75 7.62
N GLU A 317 -1.71 6.87 6.63
CA GLU A 317 -1.89 7.20 5.22
C GLU A 317 -3.06 6.40 4.65
N ARG A 318 -3.96 7.09 3.93
CA ARG A 318 -5.16 6.48 3.36
C ARG A 318 -5.43 6.96 1.93
N ASP A 319 -6.16 6.14 1.17
CA ASP A 319 -6.93 6.62 0.02
C ASP A 319 -8.34 7.08 0.44
N ASP A 320 -9.06 7.75 -0.46
CA ASP A 320 -10.46 8.17 -0.29
C ASP A 320 -11.48 7.07 -0.67
N PHE A 321 -11.04 5.83 -0.87
CA PHE A 321 -11.94 4.71 -1.14
C PHE A 321 -12.38 4.02 0.14
N GLU A 322 -13.57 3.40 0.09
CA GLU A 322 -14.13 2.60 1.17
C GLU A 322 -14.60 1.21 0.71
N GLY A 323 -14.89 0.34 1.67
CA GLY A 323 -15.34 -1.02 1.48
C GLY A 323 -14.40 -1.82 0.57
N ALA A 324 -14.97 -2.58 -0.36
CA ALA A 324 -14.19 -3.40 -1.28
C ALA A 324 -13.27 -2.62 -2.23
N ALA A 325 -13.51 -1.31 -2.37
CA ALA A 325 -12.75 -0.42 -3.23
C ALA A 325 -11.43 0.02 -2.60
N ALA A 326 -11.33 0.00 -1.25
CA ALA A 326 -10.18 0.46 -0.49
C ALA A 326 -8.89 -0.27 -0.90
N VAL A 327 -7.80 0.50 -1.02
CA VAL A 327 -6.49 0.05 -1.49
C VAL A 327 -5.42 0.33 -0.43
N THR A 328 -5.28 1.58 0.01
CA THR A 328 -4.34 2.02 1.04
C THR A 328 -5.08 2.43 2.32
N LYS A 329 -4.79 1.73 3.42
CA LYS A 329 -5.07 2.15 4.81
C LYS A 329 -3.90 1.72 5.69
N ARG A 330 -2.85 2.53 5.75
CA ARG A 330 -1.55 2.13 6.30
C ARG A 330 -1.11 3.02 7.44
N VAL A 331 -0.34 2.45 8.36
CA VAL A 331 0.44 3.20 9.35
C VAL A 331 1.92 3.03 9.00
N TYR A 332 2.59 4.16 8.82
CA TYR A 332 4.02 4.22 8.56
C TYR A 332 4.78 4.77 9.77
N ARG A 333 5.93 4.19 10.09
CA ARG A 333 6.92 4.78 10.99
C ARG A 333 7.87 5.67 10.20
N VAL A 334 8.14 6.87 10.69
CA VAL A 334 9.17 7.79 10.16
C VAL A 334 10.10 8.30 11.24
N ASP A 335 11.40 8.43 10.94
CA ASP A 335 12.40 9.06 11.82
C ASP A 335 12.74 10.46 11.30
N LEU A 336 12.45 11.49 12.09
CA LEU A 336 12.70 12.91 11.81
C LEU A 336 14.19 13.27 11.62
N ARG A 337 15.11 12.32 11.84
CA ARG A 337 16.55 12.47 11.62
C ARG A 337 17.02 11.82 10.32
N ARG A 338 16.19 11.00 9.68
CA ARG A 338 16.56 10.19 8.52
C ARG A 338 15.70 10.57 7.32
N ALA A 339 16.36 11.02 6.26
CA ALA A 339 15.76 11.23 4.96
C ALA A 339 16.31 10.23 3.94
N GLU A 340 15.48 9.87 2.97
CA GLU A 340 15.87 9.19 1.74
C GLU A 340 16.68 10.14 0.82
N ARG A 341 17.20 9.62 -0.29
CA ARG A 341 18.09 10.37 -1.19
C ARG A 341 17.44 11.60 -1.84
N ASP A 342 16.12 11.58 -1.97
CA ASP A 342 15.26 12.63 -2.51
C ASP A 342 14.84 13.69 -1.47
N GLY A 343 15.22 13.49 -0.19
CA GLY A 343 14.92 14.43 0.89
C GLY A 343 13.61 14.17 1.63
N PHE A 344 12.85 13.13 1.27
CA PHE A 344 11.67 12.70 2.04
C PHE A 344 12.07 11.93 3.28
N LEU A 345 11.24 11.98 4.32
CA LEU A 345 11.41 11.13 5.50
C LEU A 345 11.40 9.66 5.08
N ALA A 346 12.40 8.91 5.56
CA ALA A 346 12.40 7.46 5.37
C ALA A 346 11.22 6.85 6.15
N LYS A 347 10.33 6.15 5.43
CA LYS A 347 9.14 5.52 6.00
C LYS A 347 9.20 3.99 5.95
N GLU A 348 8.74 3.35 7.01
CA GLU A 348 8.66 1.88 7.18
C GLU A 348 7.21 1.49 7.47
N LEU A 349 6.65 0.52 6.74
CA LEU A 349 5.29 0.04 6.99
C LEU A 349 5.21 -0.65 8.37
N VAL A 350 4.27 -0.21 9.21
CA VAL A 350 4.01 -0.77 10.55
C VAL A 350 2.74 -1.61 10.56
N LEU A 351 1.70 -1.13 9.89
CA LEU A 351 0.38 -1.76 9.83
C LEU A 351 -0.24 -1.50 8.46
N ASP A 352 -0.74 -2.54 7.81
CA ASP A 352 -1.76 -2.40 6.76
C ASP A 352 -3.11 -2.74 7.41
N ALA A 353 -3.95 -1.72 7.64
CA ALA A 353 -5.23 -1.88 8.30
C ALA A 353 -6.26 -2.58 7.42
N LEU A 354 -5.93 -2.91 6.16
CA LEU A 354 -6.74 -3.79 5.31
C LEU A 354 -6.36 -5.28 5.43
N ASP A 355 -5.40 -5.60 6.30
CA ASP A 355 -4.90 -6.97 6.51
C ASP A 355 -4.46 -7.19 7.96
N VAL A 356 -5.44 -7.47 8.83
CA VAL A 356 -5.23 -7.72 10.26
C VAL A 356 -5.77 -9.09 10.63
N ALA A 357 -4.94 -9.97 11.16
CA ALA A 357 -5.37 -11.30 11.58
C ALA A 357 -6.47 -11.20 12.65
N ASN A 358 -7.53 -11.99 12.51
CA ASN A 358 -8.67 -12.04 13.45
C ASN A 358 -8.96 -13.48 13.91
N PRO A 359 -8.00 -14.14 14.59
CA PRO A 359 -8.11 -15.54 14.97
C PRO A 359 -9.22 -15.83 15.99
N HIS A 360 -9.80 -14.78 16.57
CA HIS A 360 -10.84 -14.87 17.58
C HIS A 360 -12.22 -14.47 17.06
N GLY A 361 -12.34 -14.06 15.78
CA GLY A 361 -13.61 -13.69 15.17
C GLY A 361 -14.29 -12.50 15.86
N LEU A 362 -13.50 -11.53 16.33
CA LEU A 362 -14.02 -10.27 16.87
C LEU A 362 -14.71 -9.48 15.77
N ASP A 363 -15.77 -8.72 16.08
CA ASP A 363 -16.52 -7.93 15.11
C ASP A 363 -17.19 -8.73 13.96
N ALA A 364 -17.22 -10.08 14.02
CA ALA A 364 -17.67 -10.94 12.92
C ALA A 364 -19.21 -10.93 12.71
N ASP A 365 -19.75 -9.77 12.35
CA ASP A 365 -21.18 -9.46 12.21
C ASP A 365 -21.70 -9.65 10.76
N GLY A 366 -20.82 -9.99 9.82
CA GLY A 366 -21.11 -10.15 8.40
C GLY A 366 -21.08 -8.84 7.57
N GLY A 367 -20.57 -7.75 8.12
CA GLY A 367 -20.16 -6.56 7.36
C GLY A 367 -18.93 -6.83 6.50
N TYR A 368 -18.67 -5.95 5.52
CA TYR A 368 -17.46 -6.05 4.71
C TYR A 368 -16.22 -5.92 5.60
N GLY A 369 -15.30 -6.87 5.46
CA GLY A 369 -14.01 -6.79 6.14
C GLY A 369 -14.02 -7.18 7.62
N THR A 370 -15.09 -7.78 8.14
CA THR A 370 -15.18 -8.17 9.57
C THR A 370 -14.77 -9.62 9.88
N GLY A 371 -14.32 -10.36 8.86
CA GLY A 371 -13.87 -11.76 8.96
C GLY A 371 -12.43 -11.91 9.45
N ASP A 372 -11.78 -13.01 9.01
CA ASP A 372 -10.35 -13.25 9.16
C ASP A 372 -9.73 -13.38 7.74
N PRO A 373 -8.87 -12.44 7.31
CA PRO A 373 -8.42 -11.27 8.05
C PRO A 373 -9.55 -10.24 8.27
N TRP A 374 -9.45 -9.51 9.38
CA TRP A 374 -10.21 -8.29 9.64
C TRP A 374 -9.54 -7.12 8.91
N SER A 375 -10.34 -6.12 8.56
CA SER A 375 -9.87 -4.88 7.94
C SER A 375 -10.66 -3.68 8.46
N LEU A 376 -10.09 -2.49 8.35
CA LEU A 376 -10.74 -1.19 8.55
C LEU A 376 -10.89 -0.46 7.21
N PRO A 377 -11.87 -0.83 6.37
CA PRO A 377 -11.97 -0.37 4.98
C PRO A 377 -12.78 0.93 4.85
N VAL A 378 -12.73 1.80 5.85
CA VAL A 378 -13.49 3.07 5.93
C VAL A 378 -12.86 4.15 5.06
N GLN A 379 -13.59 5.14 4.55
CA GLN A 379 -12.96 6.25 3.83
C GLN A 379 -11.96 6.99 4.74
N SER A 380 -12.41 7.36 5.94
CA SER A 380 -11.68 8.18 6.91
C SER A 380 -11.04 7.32 8.01
N PHE A 381 -9.87 6.74 7.71
CA PHE A 381 -8.99 6.15 8.72
C PHE A 381 -8.10 7.24 9.31
N GLU A 382 -8.42 7.68 10.53
CA GLU A 382 -7.97 8.98 11.07
C GLU A 382 -7.52 8.88 12.53
N THR A 383 -7.16 7.70 13.02
CA THR A 383 -6.61 7.62 14.37
C THR A 383 -5.54 6.56 14.47
N VAL A 384 -4.39 6.94 15.03
CA VAL A 384 -3.39 5.99 15.52
C VAL A 384 -2.85 6.44 16.87
N VAL A 385 -2.91 5.55 17.86
CA VAL A 385 -2.31 5.79 19.18
C VAL A 385 -1.49 4.58 19.58
N GLN A 386 -0.21 4.77 19.89
CA GLN A 386 0.56 3.73 20.56
C GLN A 386 0.26 3.74 22.06
N LEU A 387 -0.43 2.70 22.53
CA LEU A 387 -0.73 2.49 23.94
C LEU A 387 0.56 2.21 24.72
N ARG A 388 0.52 2.38 26.05
CA ARG A 388 1.69 2.22 26.94
C ARG A 388 2.33 0.83 26.89
N ASP A 389 1.58 -0.19 26.51
CA ASP A 389 2.05 -1.57 26.36
C ASP A 389 2.58 -1.87 24.94
N GLY A 390 2.61 -0.87 24.06
CA GLY A 390 3.13 -0.96 22.70
C GLY A 390 2.10 -1.35 21.64
N ARG A 391 0.88 -1.76 22.04
CA ARG A 391 -0.21 -2.03 21.10
C ARG A 391 -0.69 -0.74 20.43
N LEU A 392 -1.28 -0.87 19.25
CA LEU A 392 -1.86 0.25 18.51
C LEU A 392 -3.37 0.30 18.76
N LEU A 393 -3.89 1.46 19.10
CA LEU A 393 -5.30 1.77 18.94
C LEU A 393 -5.48 2.48 17.60
N ILE A 394 -6.45 2.01 16.81
CA ILE A 394 -6.88 2.62 15.56
C ILE A 394 -8.38 2.92 15.62
N ALA A 395 -8.83 3.97 14.95
CA ALA A 395 -10.23 4.35 14.86
C ALA A 395 -10.55 5.05 13.54
N ASN A 396 -11.84 5.22 13.24
CA ASN A 396 -12.31 5.94 12.06
C ASN A 396 -13.07 7.22 12.41
N ASP A 397 -13.14 8.10 11.42
CA ASP A 397 -14.25 9.01 11.25
C ASP A 397 -15.26 8.41 10.25
N ASN A 398 -16.56 8.52 10.54
CA ASN A 398 -17.60 7.94 9.67
C ASN A 398 -18.27 9.00 8.76
N ASN A 399 -17.79 10.26 8.79
CA ASN A 399 -18.28 11.38 7.99
C ASN A 399 -19.81 11.44 7.97
N TYR A 400 -20.44 11.32 9.14
CA TYR A 400 -21.86 11.05 9.23
C TYR A 400 -22.72 12.06 8.43
N PRO A 401 -23.74 11.61 7.69
CA PRO A 401 -24.20 10.22 7.54
C PRO A 401 -23.64 9.52 6.28
N GLY A 402 -22.47 9.95 5.78
CA GLY A 402 -21.97 9.67 4.43
C GLY A 402 -21.29 8.31 4.22
N ASN A 403 -20.36 7.89 5.09
CA ASN A 403 -19.58 6.66 4.88
C ASN A 403 -20.45 5.42 5.13
N SER A 404 -20.23 4.35 4.35
CA SER A 404 -21.00 3.10 4.46
C SER A 404 -20.20 1.86 4.08
N ALA A 405 -18.92 1.86 4.44
CA ALA A 405 -17.91 0.86 4.14
C ALA A 405 -18.32 -0.56 4.53
N ARG A 406 -18.86 -0.75 5.74
CA ARG A 406 -19.24 -2.08 6.26
C ARG A 406 -20.48 -2.61 5.54
N ARG A 407 -21.49 -1.75 5.36
CA ARG A 407 -22.79 -2.11 4.78
C ARG A 407 -23.31 -0.96 3.92
N PRO A 408 -23.26 -1.10 2.58
CA PRO A 408 -23.72 -0.05 1.67
C PRO A 408 -25.13 0.45 2.01
N GLY A 409 -25.29 1.77 2.09
CA GLY A 409 -26.56 2.41 2.42
C GLY A 409 -26.89 2.54 3.90
N THR A 410 -25.99 2.13 4.80
CA THR A 410 -26.08 2.33 6.26
C THR A 410 -24.85 3.12 6.71
N PRO A 411 -25.00 4.21 7.51
CA PRO A 411 -23.85 4.91 8.04
C PRO A 411 -22.96 3.95 8.85
N ASP A 412 -21.65 4.04 8.68
CA ASP A 412 -20.72 3.24 9.49
C ASP A 412 -20.76 3.70 10.96
N ASP A 413 -20.72 2.74 11.88
CA ASP A 413 -20.47 3.05 13.28
C ASP A 413 -19.06 3.61 13.47
N THR A 414 -18.83 4.36 14.55
CA THR A 414 -17.47 4.73 14.94
C THR A 414 -16.81 3.53 15.60
N GLU A 415 -15.76 2.99 14.99
CA GLU A 415 -15.04 1.81 15.42
C GLU A 415 -13.75 2.21 16.15
N LEU A 416 -13.45 1.53 17.25
CA LEU A 416 -12.15 1.52 17.87
C LEU A 416 -11.64 0.09 17.90
N ALA A 417 -10.40 -0.10 17.48
CA ALA A 417 -9.75 -1.41 17.47
C ALA A 417 -8.37 -1.32 18.14
N ILE A 418 -8.02 -2.35 18.92
CA ILE A 418 -6.65 -2.55 19.41
C ILE A 418 -5.99 -3.64 18.58
N VAL A 419 -4.87 -3.30 17.97
CA VAL A 419 -4.03 -4.18 17.17
C VAL A 419 -2.72 -4.47 17.90
N GLU A 420 -2.40 -5.75 18.05
CA GLU A 420 -1.12 -6.21 18.57
C GLU A 420 -0.18 -6.56 17.41
N LEU A 421 1.04 -6.02 17.43
CA LEU A 421 2.07 -6.30 16.43
C LEU A 421 2.91 -7.51 16.88
N ARG A 422 2.40 -8.71 16.65
CA ARG A 422 3.02 -9.96 17.13
C ARG A 422 4.17 -10.38 16.23
N ARG A 423 5.29 -10.78 16.83
CA ARG A 423 6.37 -11.44 16.09
C ARG A 423 6.08 -12.91 15.96
N GLU A 424 5.86 -13.36 14.74
CA GLU A 424 5.51 -14.75 14.43
C GLU A 424 6.60 -15.41 13.58
N ARG A 425 6.82 -16.71 13.83
CA ARG A 425 7.75 -17.52 13.02
C ARG A 425 7.04 -17.98 11.76
N VAL A 426 7.54 -17.57 10.60
CA VAL A 426 7.01 -18.01 9.32
C VAL A 426 7.99 -18.99 8.68
N ARG A 427 7.44 -20.04 8.07
CA ARG A 427 8.22 -20.93 7.21
C ARG A 427 8.14 -20.39 5.79
N SER A 428 9.30 -20.04 5.22
CA SER A 428 9.36 -19.75 3.79
C SER A 428 9.13 -21.03 3.00
N HIS A 429 8.29 -20.98 1.97
CA HIS A 429 8.16 -22.07 1.00
C HIS A 429 9.26 -21.94 -0.06
N PRO A 430 9.81 -23.04 -0.58
CA PRO A 430 10.85 -22.98 -1.60
C PRO A 430 10.30 -22.56 -2.98
N VAL A 431 8.97 -22.65 -3.17
CA VAL A 431 8.30 -22.27 -4.42
C VAL A 431 7.92 -20.80 -4.34
N THR A 432 8.27 -20.05 -5.39
CA THR A 432 7.95 -18.63 -5.51
C THR A 432 6.52 -18.46 -6.05
N VAL A 433 5.68 -17.69 -5.35
CA VAL A 433 4.36 -17.31 -5.87
C VAL A 433 4.46 -15.94 -6.53
N ILE A 434 4.09 -15.86 -7.80
CA ILE A 434 4.09 -14.62 -8.57
C ILE A 434 2.64 -14.22 -8.85
N GLY A 435 2.24 -13.04 -8.38
CA GLY A 435 0.96 -12.43 -8.71
C GLY A 435 0.96 -11.98 -10.17
N HIS A 436 0.40 -12.82 -11.05
CA HIS A 436 0.38 -12.60 -12.49
C HIS A 436 -0.56 -11.43 -12.82
N ARG A 437 0.06 -10.29 -13.16
CA ARG A 437 -0.59 -8.98 -13.30
C ARG A 437 -1.26 -8.49 -11.99
N GLY A 438 -0.70 -8.93 -10.87
CA GLY A 438 -1.29 -8.83 -9.53
C GLY A 438 -2.27 -9.97 -9.24
N ALA A 439 -3.30 -9.69 -8.45
CA ALA A 439 -4.38 -10.61 -8.11
C ALA A 439 -5.51 -10.50 -9.15
N SER A 440 -5.16 -10.69 -10.42
CA SER A 440 -6.00 -10.37 -11.59
C SER A 440 -7.28 -11.20 -11.70
N GLY A 441 -7.40 -12.29 -10.93
CA GLY A 441 -8.65 -13.04 -10.75
C GLY A 441 -9.70 -12.31 -9.91
N TYR A 442 -9.33 -11.22 -9.24
CA TYR A 442 -10.15 -10.49 -8.27
C TYR A 442 -10.27 -8.98 -8.56
N ARG A 443 -9.31 -8.40 -9.29
CA ARG A 443 -9.26 -6.97 -9.64
C ARG A 443 -8.78 -6.80 -11.09
N PRO A 444 -9.14 -5.71 -11.79
CA PRO A 444 -8.63 -5.43 -13.12
C PRO A 444 -7.11 -5.49 -13.15
N GLU A 445 -6.57 -6.26 -14.10
CA GLU A 445 -5.15 -6.56 -14.20
C GLU A 445 -4.28 -5.30 -14.36
N HIS A 446 -3.04 -5.38 -13.88
CA HIS A 446 -2.07 -4.27 -13.89
C HIS A 446 -2.60 -2.95 -13.31
N THR A 447 -3.40 -3.02 -12.26
CA THR A 447 -3.71 -1.87 -11.40
C THR A 447 -2.91 -2.00 -10.11
N LEU A 448 -2.61 -0.87 -9.44
CA LEU A 448 -2.01 -0.96 -8.11
C LEU A 448 -2.92 -1.73 -7.13
N ALA A 449 -4.24 -1.57 -7.23
CA ALA A 449 -5.18 -2.37 -6.44
C ALA A 449 -5.02 -3.88 -6.64
N SER A 450 -4.76 -4.34 -7.88
CA SER A 450 -4.48 -5.75 -8.17
C SER A 450 -3.14 -6.19 -7.56
N TYR A 451 -2.09 -5.38 -7.66
CA TYR A 451 -0.79 -5.70 -7.06
C TYR A 451 -0.82 -5.71 -5.54
N GLU A 452 -1.46 -4.72 -4.92
CA GLU A 452 -1.61 -4.64 -3.47
C GLU A 452 -2.42 -5.80 -2.90
N LEU A 453 -3.47 -6.24 -3.61
CA LEU A 453 -4.19 -7.45 -3.24
C LEU A 453 -3.29 -8.69 -3.37
N ALA A 454 -2.46 -8.80 -4.41
CA ALA A 454 -1.52 -9.93 -4.52
C ALA A 454 -0.51 -9.97 -3.37
N ILE A 455 0.00 -8.80 -2.95
CA ILE A 455 0.93 -8.66 -1.82
C ILE A 455 0.27 -9.14 -0.53
N ARG A 456 -0.96 -8.66 -0.25
CA ARG A 456 -1.77 -9.12 0.88
C ARG A 456 -2.05 -10.62 0.83
N GLN A 457 -2.26 -11.17 -0.35
CA GLN A 457 -2.41 -12.60 -0.59
C GLN A 457 -1.06 -13.36 -0.63
N CYS A 458 -0.02 -12.80 -0.02
CA CYS A 458 1.31 -13.39 0.14
C CYS A 458 2.06 -13.74 -1.15
N ALA A 459 1.85 -13.03 -2.25
CA ALA A 459 2.73 -13.15 -3.42
C ALA A 459 4.17 -12.71 -3.05
N ASP A 460 5.16 -13.50 -3.46
CA ASP A 460 6.58 -13.14 -3.31
C ASP A 460 6.99 -12.06 -4.31
N TYR A 461 6.39 -12.10 -5.51
CA TYR A 461 6.61 -11.14 -6.59
C TYR A 461 5.29 -10.66 -7.18
N ILE A 462 5.27 -9.40 -7.60
CA ILE A 462 4.23 -8.84 -8.48
C ILE A 462 4.78 -8.71 -9.91
N GLU A 463 4.00 -9.10 -10.91
CA GLU A 463 4.44 -9.10 -12.31
C GLU A 463 3.77 -7.97 -13.11
N PRO A 464 4.53 -6.92 -13.50
CA PRO A 464 4.10 -5.97 -14.51
C PRO A 464 4.57 -6.37 -15.92
N ASP A 465 3.64 -6.43 -16.86
CA ASP A 465 3.96 -6.36 -18.29
C ASP A 465 4.23 -4.91 -18.64
N VAL A 466 5.34 -4.59 -19.31
CA VAL A 466 5.71 -3.19 -19.62
C VAL A 466 5.64 -2.88 -21.11
N VAL A 467 5.00 -1.76 -21.40
CA VAL A 467 4.90 -1.12 -22.74
C VAL A 467 5.23 0.38 -22.60
N ALA A 468 5.56 1.04 -23.70
CA ALA A 468 5.87 2.47 -23.70
C ALA A 468 4.67 3.35 -24.13
N THR A 469 4.55 4.52 -23.49
CA THR A 469 3.71 5.63 -23.95
C THR A 469 4.40 6.40 -25.08
N LYS A 470 3.66 7.31 -25.72
CA LYS A 470 4.18 8.21 -26.78
C LYS A 470 5.37 9.05 -26.34
N ASP A 471 5.35 9.53 -25.11
CA ASP A 471 6.41 10.30 -24.45
C ASP A 471 7.48 9.41 -23.79
N GLY A 472 7.41 8.09 -24.01
CA GLY A 472 8.47 7.14 -23.67
C GLY A 472 8.49 6.69 -22.21
N VAL A 473 7.41 6.89 -21.46
CA VAL A 473 7.24 6.38 -20.10
C VAL A 473 6.83 4.92 -20.15
N LEU A 474 7.41 4.08 -19.27
CA LEU A 474 6.98 2.68 -19.14
C LEU A 474 5.75 2.58 -18.24
N VAL A 475 4.73 1.89 -18.73
CA VAL A 475 3.47 1.66 -18.03
C VAL A 475 3.17 0.17 -17.96
N ALA A 476 2.50 -0.25 -16.89
CA ALA A 476 2.19 -1.66 -16.68
C ALA A 476 0.91 -2.03 -17.44
N ARG A 477 1.01 -2.78 -18.54
CA ARG A 477 -0.11 -3.28 -19.36
C ARG A 477 0.33 -4.49 -20.19
N HIS A 478 -0.52 -5.52 -20.25
CA HIS A 478 -0.22 -6.76 -20.97
C HIS A 478 -0.05 -6.60 -22.48
N GLU A 479 -0.89 -5.80 -23.12
CA GLU A 479 -0.78 -5.47 -24.54
C GLU A 479 -0.67 -3.95 -24.67
N ASN A 480 0.00 -3.48 -25.73
CA ASN A 480 0.00 -2.07 -26.05
C ASN A 480 -1.35 -1.60 -26.63
N GLU A 481 -2.17 -2.50 -27.19
CA GLU A 481 -3.59 -2.24 -27.48
C GLU A 481 -4.41 -2.25 -26.18
N ILE A 482 -5.13 -1.16 -25.91
CA ILE A 482 -5.80 -0.92 -24.61
C ILE A 482 -7.33 -0.80 -24.69
N GLY A 483 -7.93 -1.06 -25.84
CA GLY A 483 -9.37 -0.92 -26.07
C GLY A 483 -10.23 -1.90 -25.27
N GLY A 484 -9.72 -3.10 -24.99
CA GLY A 484 -10.42 -4.14 -24.22
C GLY A 484 -10.18 -4.13 -22.71
N THR A 485 -9.43 -3.16 -22.20
CA THR A 485 -8.79 -3.20 -20.87
C THR A 485 -8.69 -1.81 -20.23
N THR A 486 -9.13 -0.78 -20.95
CA THR A 486 -9.44 0.55 -20.41
C THR A 486 -10.79 1.00 -20.93
N ASP A 487 -11.28 2.12 -20.41
CA ASP A 487 -12.47 2.80 -20.91
C ASP A 487 -12.22 3.70 -22.14
N VAL A 488 -11.06 3.62 -22.81
CA VAL A 488 -10.68 4.50 -23.94
C VAL A 488 -11.72 4.53 -25.06
N ALA A 489 -12.37 3.40 -25.35
CA ALA A 489 -13.40 3.32 -26.39
C ALA A 489 -14.65 4.16 -26.07
N ARG A 490 -14.82 4.59 -24.80
CA ARG A 490 -15.90 5.43 -24.32
C ARG A 490 -15.49 6.90 -24.15
N ARG A 491 -14.28 7.29 -24.57
CA ARG A 491 -13.73 8.66 -24.47
C ARG A 491 -13.80 9.37 -25.83
N PRO A 492 -14.81 10.23 -26.09
CA PRO A 492 -14.96 10.92 -27.38
C PRO A 492 -13.72 11.73 -27.78
N GLU A 493 -13.04 12.31 -26.80
CA GLU A 493 -11.82 13.11 -26.96
C GLU A 493 -10.60 12.31 -27.45
N LEU A 494 -10.64 10.98 -27.38
CA LEU A 494 -9.60 10.07 -27.88
C LEU A 494 -10.07 9.18 -29.04
N ALA A 495 -11.27 9.40 -29.58
CA ALA A 495 -11.82 8.56 -30.64
C ALA A 495 -10.97 8.58 -31.93
N ASP A 496 -10.30 9.70 -32.21
CA ASP A 496 -9.41 9.90 -33.35
C ASP A 496 -8.06 9.15 -33.22
N ARG A 497 -7.72 8.67 -32.03
CA ARG A 497 -6.52 7.85 -31.77
C ARG A 497 -6.68 6.39 -32.18
N ARG A 498 -7.90 5.95 -32.53
CA ARG A 498 -8.14 4.59 -32.99
C ARG A 498 -7.48 4.37 -34.35
N THR A 499 -6.56 3.41 -34.45
CA THR A 499 -5.81 3.13 -35.67
C THR A 499 -5.57 1.63 -35.88
N THR A 500 -4.94 1.26 -37.00
CA THR A 500 -4.53 -0.12 -37.29
C THR A 500 -3.01 -0.19 -37.42
N LYS A 501 -2.40 -1.14 -36.71
CA LYS A 501 -0.95 -1.36 -36.69
C LYS A 501 -0.62 -2.83 -36.92
N VAL A 502 0.59 -3.09 -37.40
CA VAL A 502 1.14 -4.45 -37.48
C VAL A 502 2.05 -4.67 -36.28
N ILE A 503 1.60 -5.49 -35.34
CA ILE A 503 2.33 -5.86 -34.13
C ILE A 503 2.63 -7.35 -34.24
N ASP A 504 3.90 -7.70 -34.15
CA ASP A 504 4.39 -9.08 -34.24
C ASP A 504 3.83 -9.84 -35.47
N GLY A 505 3.80 -9.16 -36.62
CA GLY A 505 3.32 -9.69 -37.89
C GLY A 505 1.80 -9.77 -38.03
N ARG A 506 1.04 -9.29 -37.03
CA ARG A 506 -0.43 -9.34 -37.00
C ARG A 506 -1.03 -7.94 -37.08
N SER A 507 -2.04 -7.78 -37.92
CA SER A 507 -2.82 -6.54 -37.99
C SER A 507 -3.75 -6.43 -36.77
N VAL A 508 -3.62 -5.36 -36.01
CA VAL A 508 -4.41 -5.05 -34.81
C VAL A 508 -5.04 -3.68 -34.99
N THR A 509 -6.33 -3.55 -34.72
CA THR A 509 -7.06 -2.27 -34.80
C THR A 509 -7.59 -1.90 -33.42
N GLY A 510 -7.20 -0.73 -32.91
CA GLY A 510 -7.54 -0.31 -31.56
C GLY A 510 -6.89 1.00 -31.16
N TRP A 511 -6.70 1.20 -29.86
CA TRP A 511 -5.97 2.33 -29.28
C TRP A 511 -4.69 1.81 -28.67
N PHE A 512 -3.57 2.48 -28.93
CA PHE A 512 -2.27 1.99 -28.53
C PHE A 512 -1.59 2.92 -27.53
N THR A 513 -0.88 2.35 -26.55
CA THR A 513 -0.18 3.14 -25.52
C THR A 513 0.82 4.11 -26.15
N GLU A 514 1.52 3.71 -27.21
CA GLU A 514 2.49 4.56 -27.90
C GLU A 514 1.88 5.72 -28.72
N ASP A 515 0.55 5.78 -28.84
CA ASP A 515 -0.15 6.91 -29.46
C ASP A 515 -0.67 7.94 -28.44
N LEU A 516 -0.55 7.63 -27.15
CA LEU A 516 -1.01 8.44 -26.02
C LEU A 516 0.18 8.89 -25.17
N THR A 517 0.18 10.16 -24.76
CA THR A 517 1.06 10.64 -23.68
C THR A 517 0.67 10.01 -22.35
N LEU A 518 1.56 10.03 -21.36
CA LEU A 518 1.21 9.57 -20.01
C LEU A 518 0.00 10.34 -19.45
N ALA A 519 -0.07 11.65 -19.70
CA ALA A 519 -1.18 12.49 -19.23
C ALA A 519 -2.53 12.06 -19.84
N GLU A 520 -2.58 11.78 -21.14
CA GLU A 520 -3.79 11.23 -21.78
C GLU A 520 -4.13 9.85 -21.20
N LEU A 521 -3.15 8.97 -21.01
CA LEU A 521 -3.36 7.63 -20.46
C LEU A 521 -3.86 7.66 -19.00
N ARG A 522 -3.42 8.63 -18.19
CA ARG A 522 -3.89 8.81 -16.80
C ARG A 522 -5.35 9.24 -16.69
N SER A 523 -5.89 9.86 -17.74
CA SER A 523 -7.32 10.18 -17.78
C SER A 523 -8.22 8.94 -17.89
N LEU A 524 -7.66 7.81 -18.34
CA LEU A 524 -8.37 6.55 -18.54
C LEU A 524 -8.51 5.76 -17.24
N ARG A 525 -9.44 4.81 -17.26
CA ARG A 525 -9.68 3.87 -16.16
C ARG A 525 -9.60 2.44 -16.66
N ALA A 526 -8.95 1.59 -15.89
CA ALA A 526 -8.82 0.16 -16.17
C ALA A 526 -10.19 -0.54 -16.12
N VAL A 527 -10.35 -1.55 -16.96
CA VAL A 527 -11.51 -2.44 -16.97
C VAL A 527 -11.08 -3.90 -17.07
N GLU A 528 -11.88 -4.81 -16.53
CA GLU A 528 -11.69 -6.25 -16.61
C GLU A 528 -11.82 -6.73 -18.06
N ARG A 529 -10.81 -7.49 -18.53
CA ARG A 529 -10.78 -8.03 -19.89
C ARG A 529 -11.63 -9.29 -20.09
N LEU A 530 -11.98 -9.98 -19.00
CA LEU A 530 -12.78 -11.21 -18.99
C LEU A 530 -14.07 -11.03 -18.16
N PRO A 531 -14.92 -10.01 -18.40
CA PRO A 531 -16.01 -9.66 -17.49
C PRO A 531 -17.06 -10.77 -17.35
N GLN A 532 -17.21 -11.62 -18.37
CA GLN A 532 -18.13 -12.77 -18.34
C GLN A 532 -17.61 -13.91 -17.45
N LEU A 533 -16.29 -14.06 -17.29
CA LEU A 533 -15.69 -15.04 -16.40
C LEU A 533 -15.42 -14.47 -15.00
N ARG A 534 -15.24 -13.14 -14.91
CA ARG A 534 -14.85 -12.42 -13.69
C ARG A 534 -15.79 -11.27 -13.37
N PRO A 535 -17.10 -11.52 -13.17
CA PRO A 535 -18.04 -10.44 -12.83
C PRO A 535 -17.67 -9.72 -11.53
N GLY A 536 -17.05 -10.42 -10.57
CA GLY A 536 -16.54 -9.82 -9.33
C GLY A 536 -15.37 -8.85 -9.54
N SER A 537 -14.49 -9.11 -10.52
CA SER A 537 -13.43 -8.18 -10.91
C SER A 537 -14.00 -7.00 -11.72
N ALA A 538 -14.94 -7.28 -12.64
CA ALA A 538 -15.62 -6.26 -13.44
C ALA A 538 -16.44 -5.26 -12.60
N ALA A 539 -16.81 -5.61 -11.36
CA ALA A 539 -17.42 -4.66 -10.42
C ALA A 539 -16.50 -3.48 -10.04
N PHE A 540 -15.20 -3.58 -10.35
CA PHE A 540 -14.19 -2.55 -10.16
C PHE A 540 -13.85 -1.76 -11.44
N ASP A 541 -14.53 -2.03 -12.55
CA ASP A 541 -14.36 -1.28 -13.79
C ASP A 541 -14.54 0.23 -13.56
N GLY A 542 -13.68 1.03 -14.19
CA GLY A 542 -13.79 2.49 -14.14
C GLY A 542 -13.19 3.12 -12.88
N ARG A 543 -12.62 2.34 -11.95
CA ARG A 543 -12.11 2.87 -10.67
C ARG A 543 -10.63 3.25 -10.70
N TYR A 544 -9.79 2.37 -11.26
CA TYR A 544 -8.33 2.47 -11.11
C TYR A 544 -7.64 3.00 -12.37
N GLU A 545 -6.54 3.71 -12.19
CA GLU A 545 -5.68 4.20 -13.27
C GLU A 545 -4.72 3.11 -13.79
N VAL A 546 -4.12 3.36 -14.95
CA VAL A 546 -2.97 2.60 -15.45
C VAL A 546 -1.71 3.09 -14.73
N PRO A 547 -0.98 2.23 -14.00
CA PRO A 547 0.22 2.63 -13.28
C PRO A 547 1.45 2.69 -14.18
N THR A 548 2.40 3.56 -13.82
CA THR A 548 3.75 3.53 -14.41
C THR A 548 4.57 2.40 -13.80
N LEU A 549 5.65 1.99 -14.46
CA LEU A 549 6.59 1.04 -13.87
C LEU A 549 7.17 1.58 -12.56
N ASP A 550 7.51 2.88 -12.51
CA ASP A 550 8.08 3.50 -11.31
C ASP A 550 7.14 3.36 -10.10
N GLU A 551 5.84 3.53 -10.27
CA GLU A 551 4.84 3.32 -9.20
C GLU A 551 4.78 1.85 -8.75
N VAL A 552 4.92 0.90 -9.66
CA VAL A 552 4.96 -0.54 -9.31
C VAL A 552 6.23 -0.88 -8.54
N LEU A 553 7.39 -0.35 -8.96
CA LEU A 553 8.66 -0.51 -8.25
C LEU A 553 8.60 0.12 -6.86
N ASP A 554 7.98 1.29 -6.75
CA ASP A 554 7.83 2.04 -5.52
C ASP A 554 6.90 1.32 -4.52
N LEU A 555 5.78 0.76 -5.00
CA LEU A 555 4.90 -0.12 -4.21
C LEU A 555 5.67 -1.32 -3.66
N ALA A 556 6.40 -2.06 -4.50
CA ALA A 556 7.15 -3.23 -4.08
C ALA A 556 8.27 -2.89 -3.07
N ARG A 557 8.94 -1.73 -3.24
CA ARG A 557 9.96 -1.25 -2.31
C ARG A 557 9.44 -0.98 -0.90
N ARG A 558 8.18 -0.57 -0.78
CA ARG A 558 7.53 -0.29 0.51
C ARG A 558 6.78 -1.47 1.11
N SER A 559 6.71 -2.58 0.36
CA SER A 559 5.92 -3.74 0.74
C SER A 559 6.80 -4.91 1.18
N VAL A 560 6.29 -5.68 2.13
CA VAL A 560 6.89 -6.94 2.58
C VAL A 560 5.93 -8.08 2.28
N SER A 561 6.45 -9.21 1.81
CA SER A 561 5.66 -10.43 1.68
C SER A 561 5.43 -11.04 3.06
N CYS A 562 4.49 -11.99 3.15
CA CYS A 562 4.21 -12.69 4.40
C CYS A 562 5.40 -13.46 4.98
N ALA A 563 6.43 -13.74 4.17
CA ALA A 563 7.70 -14.30 4.63
C ALA A 563 8.62 -13.27 5.33
N GLY A 564 8.21 -12.00 5.42
CA GLY A 564 8.99 -10.88 5.98
C GLY A 564 10.10 -10.38 5.05
N ARG A 565 10.05 -10.73 3.76
CA ARG A 565 11.01 -10.28 2.75
C ARG A 565 10.42 -9.12 1.96
N GLN A 566 11.24 -8.21 1.45
CA GLN A 566 10.78 -7.22 0.49
C GLN A 566 10.10 -7.91 -0.70
N VAL A 567 8.91 -7.44 -1.10
CA VAL A 567 8.21 -7.95 -2.28
C VAL A 567 9.04 -7.66 -3.53
N GLY A 568 9.16 -8.64 -4.41
CA GLY A 568 9.86 -8.48 -5.67
C GLY A 568 8.99 -8.01 -6.82
N VAL A 569 9.64 -7.55 -7.90
CA VAL A 569 8.97 -7.16 -9.15
C VAL A 569 9.48 -8.03 -10.30
N TYR A 570 8.57 -8.54 -11.11
CA TYR A 570 8.88 -9.47 -12.19
C TYR A 570 8.53 -8.88 -13.56
N PRO A 571 9.21 -7.82 -14.04
CA PRO A 571 8.79 -7.12 -15.25
C PRO A 571 8.96 -7.95 -16.53
N GLU A 572 7.92 -8.00 -17.38
CA GLU A 572 7.99 -8.53 -18.75
C GLU A 572 8.09 -7.41 -19.77
N THR A 573 9.12 -7.41 -20.64
CA THR A 573 9.16 -6.48 -21.79
C THR A 573 8.32 -7.02 -22.96
N LYS A 574 7.22 -6.34 -23.30
CA LYS A 574 6.30 -6.71 -24.39
C LYS A 574 6.74 -6.18 -25.75
N HIS A 575 6.54 -6.96 -26.81
CA HIS A 575 6.74 -6.57 -28.22
C HIS A 575 8.04 -5.77 -28.45
N SER A 576 9.16 -6.27 -27.94
CA SER A 576 10.43 -5.53 -27.89
C SER A 576 10.92 -5.16 -29.30
N THR A 577 10.82 -6.09 -30.25
CA THR A 577 11.12 -5.82 -31.67
C THR A 577 10.21 -4.73 -32.26
N TYR A 578 8.92 -4.75 -31.96
CA TYR A 578 7.97 -3.75 -32.42
C TYR A 578 8.30 -2.36 -31.87
N PHE A 579 8.43 -2.22 -30.55
CA PHE A 579 8.74 -0.96 -29.89
C PHE A 579 10.09 -0.37 -30.33
N ALA A 580 11.10 -1.21 -30.55
CA ALA A 580 12.36 -0.78 -31.14
C ALA A 580 12.18 -0.22 -32.58
N SER A 581 11.34 -0.85 -33.40
CA SER A 581 11.10 -0.43 -34.80
C SER A 581 10.46 0.96 -34.92
N ILE A 582 9.74 1.41 -33.89
CA ILE A 582 9.08 2.72 -33.84
C ILE A 582 9.86 3.76 -33.00
N GLY A 583 11.09 3.45 -32.60
CA GLY A 583 11.96 4.37 -31.85
C GLY A 583 11.67 4.45 -30.35
N LEU A 584 10.93 3.49 -29.78
CA LEU A 584 10.57 3.42 -28.36
C LEU A 584 11.11 2.15 -27.66
N PRO A 585 12.41 1.79 -27.77
CA PRO A 585 12.93 0.56 -27.19
C PRO A 585 12.75 0.52 -25.65
N LEU A 586 12.33 -0.61 -25.11
CA LEU A 586 11.91 -0.72 -23.72
C LEU A 586 13.09 -0.96 -22.76
N GLU A 587 14.10 -1.70 -23.18
CA GLU A 587 15.13 -2.27 -22.32
C GLU A 587 15.98 -1.19 -21.63
N GLY A 588 16.42 -0.17 -22.38
CA GLY A 588 17.20 0.93 -21.81
C GLY A 588 16.40 1.74 -20.78
N ARG A 589 15.09 1.88 -21.00
CA ARG A 589 14.18 2.58 -20.07
C ARG A 589 13.96 1.75 -18.82
N LEU A 590 13.74 0.44 -18.98
CA LEU A 590 13.62 -0.51 -17.88
C LEU A 590 14.87 -0.48 -16.99
N LEU A 591 16.06 -0.59 -17.56
CA LEU A 591 17.32 -0.51 -16.80
C LEU A 591 17.49 0.83 -16.08
N SER A 592 17.00 1.93 -16.68
CA SER A 592 17.05 3.26 -16.05
C SER A 592 16.11 3.35 -14.86
N ALA A 593 14.88 2.84 -14.99
CA ALA A 593 13.89 2.77 -13.90
C ALA A 593 14.40 1.90 -12.73
N LEU A 594 14.93 0.71 -13.02
CA LEU A 594 15.52 -0.18 -12.01
C LEU A 594 16.69 0.49 -11.27
N ARG A 595 17.57 1.19 -11.98
CA ARG A 595 18.68 1.93 -11.36
C ARG A 595 18.20 3.09 -10.49
N ALA A 596 17.22 3.86 -10.97
CA ALA A 596 16.62 4.95 -10.19
C ALA A 596 15.98 4.41 -8.89
N ALA A 597 15.38 3.22 -8.95
CA ALA A 597 14.82 2.53 -7.80
C ALA A 597 15.87 1.81 -6.91
N GLY A 598 17.16 1.80 -7.28
CA GLY A 598 18.21 1.08 -6.55
C GLY A 598 18.12 -0.45 -6.66
N LEU A 599 17.45 -0.95 -7.70
CA LEU A 599 17.14 -2.36 -7.96
C LEU A 599 17.99 -2.95 -9.11
N ASP A 600 19.18 -2.41 -9.37
CA ASP A 600 20.10 -2.86 -10.43
C ASP A 600 21.24 -3.76 -9.92
N ARG A 601 21.09 -4.31 -8.72
CA ARG A 601 22.04 -5.20 -8.04
C ARG A 601 21.65 -6.68 -8.21
N PRO A 602 22.59 -7.63 -8.15
CA PRO A 602 22.31 -9.06 -8.35
C PRO A 602 21.41 -9.67 -7.26
N ASP A 603 21.40 -9.07 -6.07
CA ASP A 603 20.55 -9.44 -4.94
C ASP A 603 19.24 -8.62 -4.88
N ALA A 604 19.00 -7.74 -5.84
CA ALA A 604 17.74 -7.00 -5.90
C ALA A 604 16.57 -7.97 -6.12
N PRO A 605 15.40 -7.77 -5.48
CA PRO A 605 14.23 -8.62 -5.67
C PRO A 605 13.55 -8.29 -7.00
N VAL A 606 14.26 -8.47 -8.11
CA VAL A 606 13.78 -8.21 -9.47
C VAL A 606 14.17 -9.35 -10.39
N VAL A 607 13.24 -9.79 -11.22
CA VAL A 607 13.51 -10.76 -12.30
C VAL A 607 12.91 -10.24 -13.59
N VAL A 608 13.73 -10.04 -14.63
CA VAL A 608 13.22 -9.54 -15.91
C VAL A 608 12.91 -10.72 -16.83
N GLN A 609 11.76 -10.68 -17.51
CA GLN A 609 11.39 -11.72 -18.49
C GLN A 609 11.04 -11.16 -19.86
N SER A 610 11.15 -12.03 -20.87
CA SER A 610 10.65 -11.76 -22.21
C SER A 610 10.45 -13.04 -23.00
N PHE A 611 9.53 -13.00 -23.96
CA PHE A 611 9.36 -14.02 -24.99
C PHE A 611 10.44 -13.94 -26.08
N GLU A 612 10.95 -12.75 -26.37
CA GLU A 612 11.99 -12.55 -27.39
C GLU A 612 13.37 -12.94 -26.83
N THR A 613 14.23 -13.50 -27.69
CA THR A 613 15.55 -13.99 -27.24
C THR A 613 16.64 -12.91 -27.35
N GLY A 614 16.51 -12.02 -28.34
CA GLY A 614 17.49 -11.02 -28.71
C GLY A 614 17.63 -9.93 -27.65
N ASN A 615 16.51 -9.46 -27.10
CA ASN A 615 16.52 -8.47 -26.01
C ASN A 615 17.10 -9.04 -24.71
N LEU A 616 16.76 -10.29 -24.34
CA LEU A 616 17.35 -10.94 -23.17
C LEU A 616 18.86 -11.11 -23.32
N ARG A 617 19.35 -11.51 -24.49
CA ARG A 617 20.80 -11.52 -24.77
C ARG A 617 21.42 -10.13 -24.66
N TRP A 618 20.71 -9.09 -25.10
CA TRP A 618 21.18 -7.71 -24.98
C TRP A 618 21.27 -7.26 -23.52
N LEU A 619 20.26 -7.60 -22.72
CA LEU A 619 20.13 -7.33 -21.28
C LEU A 619 21.21 -8.07 -20.49
N ALA A 620 21.47 -9.35 -20.79
CA ALA A 620 22.47 -10.19 -20.10
C ALA A 620 23.88 -9.58 -20.08
N ARG A 621 24.19 -8.65 -21.01
CA ARG A 621 25.48 -7.94 -21.07
C ARG A 621 25.49 -6.60 -20.32
N ARG A 622 24.37 -6.18 -19.73
CA ARG A 622 24.11 -4.82 -19.23
C ARG A 622 23.44 -4.76 -17.86
N THR A 623 22.95 -5.89 -17.36
CA THR A 623 22.36 -5.99 -16.03
C THR A 623 22.93 -7.18 -15.29
N GLN A 624 22.79 -7.14 -13.96
CA GLN A 624 23.11 -8.23 -13.05
C GLN A 624 21.86 -8.85 -12.43
N VAL A 625 20.68 -8.30 -12.72
CA VAL A 625 19.41 -8.87 -12.25
C VAL A 625 19.10 -10.17 -13.02
N PRO A 626 18.50 -11.17 -12.36
CA PRO A 626 18.11 -12.41 -13.01
C PRO A 626 17.22 -12.20 -14.24
N LEU A 627 17.47 -12.99 -15.29
CA LEU A 627 16.73 -12.96 -16.56
C LEU A 627 16.01 -14.29 -16.80
N VAL A 628 14.77 -14.23 -17.30
CA VAL A 628 13.97 -15.41 -17.60
C VAL A 628 13.43 -15.40 -19.03
N GLN A 629 13.71 -16.49 -19.76
CA GLN A 629 13.18 -16.73 -21.11
C GLN A 629 11.77 -17.29 -21.02
N LEU A 630 10.77 -16.56 -21.49
CA LEU A 630 9.40 -17.05 -21.60
C LEU A 630 9.27 -18.01 -22.80
N VAL A 631 8.46 -19.06 -22.63
CA VAL A 631 8.24 -20.08 -23.64
C VAL A 631 6.74 -20.38 -23.73
N ASP A 632 6.16 -20.12 -24.89
CA ASP A 632 4.76 -20.39 -25.16
C ASP A 632 4.51 -21.88 -25.50
N CYS A 633 3.24 -22.29 -25.40
CA CYS A 633 2.80 -23.65 -25.72
C CYS A 633 3.02 -23.99 -27.21
N SER A 634 3.09 -22.99 -28.09
CA SER A 634 3.29 -23.13 -29.54
C SER A 634 3.87 -21.86 -30.17
N GLY A 635 4.33 -21.93 -31.43
CA GLY A 635 4.89 -20.77 -32.14
C GLY A 635 6.38 -20.57 -31.90
N ALA A 636 6.86 -19.35 -32.13
CA ALA A 636 8.27 -18.96 -32.03
C ALA A 636 8.41 -17.54 -31.44
N PRO A 637 9.55 -17.22 -30.80
CA PRO A 637 9.91 -15.85 -30.45
C PRO A 637 9.84 -14.93 -31.69
N TYR A 638 9.18 -13.77 -31.57
CA TYR A 638 8.92 -12.94 -32.75
C TYR A 638 10.21 -12.33 -33.35
N ASP A 639 11.22 -12.04 -32.54
CA ASP A 639 12.54 -11.59 -33.03
C ASP A 639 13.21 -12.63 -33.94
N LEU A 640 13.04 -13.92 -33.65
CA LEU A 640 13.51 -15.00 -34.52
C LEU A 640 12.71 -15.06 -35.82
N VAL A 641 11.38 -14.93 -35.74
CA VAL A 641 10.51 -14.87 -36.92
C VAL A 641 10.89 -13.70 -37.82
N ALA A 642 11.07 -12.51 -37.25
CA ALA A 642 11.47 -11.30 -37.97
C ALA A 642 12.87 -11.43 -38.61
N ALA A 643 13.76 -12.20 -37.99
CA ALA A 643 15.09 -12.52 -38.54
C ALA A 643 15.09 -13.67 -39.57
N GLY A 644 13.95 -14.32 -39.80
CA GLY A 644 13.85 -15.49 -40.68
C GLY A 644 14.48 -16.77 -40.09
N ASP A 645 14.67 -16.82 -38.78
CA ASP A 645 15.18 -18.01 -38.06
C ASP A 645 14.02 -19.00 -37.83
N PRO A 646 14.17 -20.28 -38.22
CA PRO A 646 13.09 -21.26 -38.15
C PRO A 646 12.85 -21.83 -36.74
N ARG A 647 13.69 -21.50 -35.75
CA ARG A 647 13.57 -22.04 -34.39
C ARG A 647 12.27 -21.61 -33.72
N THR A 648 11.64 -22.58 -33.06
CA THR A 648 10.37 -22.43 -32.35
C THR A 648 10.57 -22.48 -30.83
N TYR A 649 9.52 -22.19 -30.07
CA TYR A 649 9.52 -22.42 -28.63
C TYR A 649 9.78 -23.89 -28.25
N ALA A 650 9.40 -24.85 -29.11
CA ALA A 650 9.69 -26.26 -28.87
C ALA A 650 11.20 -26.55 -28.95
N ASP A 651 11.92 -25.85 -29.83
CA ASP A 651 13.37 -26.00 -29.98
C ASP A 651 14.12 -25.44 -28.77
N LEU A 652 13.63 -24.32 -28.20
CA LEU A 652 14.22 -23.68 -27.02
C LEU A 652 14.21 -24.57 -25.77
N VAL A 653 13.23 -25.47 -25.65
CA VAL A 653 13.08 -26.36 -24.47
C VAL A 653 13.60 -27.78 -24.68
N THR A 654 14.30 -28.04 -25.79
CA THR A 654 15.14 -29.24 -25.91
C THR A 654 16.36 -29.12 -25.00
N ARG A 655 17.07 -30.23 -24.69
CA ARG A 655 18.32 -30.16 -23.92
C ARG A 655 19.36 -29.22 -24.54
N ALA A 656 19.45 -29.20 -25.87
CA ALA A 656 20.37 -28.31 -26.58
C ALA A 656 19.89 -26.85 -26.52
N GLY A 657 18.58 -26.62 -26.65
CA GLY A 657 17.97 -25.30 -26.50
C GLY A 657 18.17 -24.72 -25.10
N LEU A 658 17.91 -25.50 -24.05
CA LEU A 658 18.08 -25.07 -22.65
C LEU A 658 19.54 -24.74 -22.34
N ARG A 659 20.50 -25.48 -22.90
CA ARG A 659 21.94 -25.13 -22.84
C ARG A 659 22.27 -23.82 -23.51
N GLU A 660 21.55 -23.46 -24.58
CA GLU A 660 21.72 -22.18 -25.26
C GLU A 660 21.08 -21.05 -24.43
N VAL A 661 19.89 -21.28 -23.87
CA VAL A 661 19.19 -20.37 -22.97
C VAL A 661 20.04 -20.02 -21.74
N ALA A 662 20.66 -21.02 -21.11
CA ALA A 662 21.53 -20.85 -19.93
C ALA A 662 22.79 -19.99 -20.17
N ARG A 663 23.08 -19.58 -21.41
CA ARG A 663 24.16 -18.63 -21.71
C ARG A 663 23.75 -17.17 -21.51
N TYR A 664 22.45 -16.88 -21.40
CA TYR A 664 21.95 -15.52 -21.31
C TYR A 664 20.78 -15.34 -20.35
N ALA A 665 20.18 -16.41 -19.83
CA ALA A 665 19.10 -16.37 -18.86
C ALA A 665 19.41 -17.28 -17.66
N ASP A 666 18.83 -16.94 -16.52
CA ASP A 666 18.94 -17.64 -15.23
C ASP A 666 17.75 -18.58 -14.99
N GLY A 667 16.70 -18.48 -15.82
CA GLY A 667 15.53 -19.35 -15.75
C GLY A 667 14.69 -19.37 -17.02
N VAL A 668 13.65 -20.20 -17.00
CA VAL A 668 12.63 -20.33 -18.05
C VAL A 668 11.23 -20.18 -17.47
N GLY A 669 10.41 -19.38 -18.13
CA GLY A 669 9.00 -19.19 -17.81
C GLY A 669 8.14 -20.01 -18.77
N LEU A 670 7.62 -21.15 -18.33
CA LEU A 670 7.01 -22.15 -19.20
C LEU A 670 5.48 -22.08 -19.17
N CYS A 671 4.86 -22.06 -20.36
CA CYS A 671 3.45 -22.44 -20.48
C CYS A 671 3.23 -23.81 -19.80
N LYS A 672 2.15 -23.94 -19.01
CA LYS A 672 1.79 -25.16 -18.27
C LYS A 672 1.88 -26.45 -19.12
N ASP A 673 1.38 -26.40 -20.35
CA ASP A 673 1.32 -27.59 -21.23
C ASP A 673 2.71 -28.07 -21.71
N ARG A 674 3.78 -27.27 -21.54
CA ARG A 674 5.17 -27.71 -21.74
C ARG A 674 5.68 -28.56 -20.57
N VAL A 675 5.16 -28.31 -19.36
CA VAL A 675 5.54 -29.02 -18.13
C VAL A 675 4.70 -30.27 -17.96
N ILE A 676 3.37 -30.13 -17.92
CA ILE A 676 2.42 -31.24 -17.88
C ILE A 676 1.42 -31.04 -19.02
N PRO A 677 1.54 -31.78 -20.13
CA PRO A 677 0.62 -31.67 -21.25
C PRO A 677 -0.79 -32.09 -20.88
N ARG A 678 -1.76 -31.73 -21.73
CA ARG A 678 -3.14 -32.23 -21.62
C ARG A 678 -3.35 -33.44 -22.54
N THR A 679 -4.11 -34.42 -22.07
CA THR A 679 -4.62 -35.50 -22.92
C THR A 679 -5.67 -34.98 -23.91
N PRO A 680 -6.05 -35.74 -24.96
CA PRO A 680 -7.08 -35.30 -25.90
C PRO A 680 -8.43 -34.95 -25.27
N ASP A 681 -8.78 -35.58 -24.15
CA ASP A 681 -9.97 -35.29 -23.33
C ASP A 681 -9.76 -34.18 -22.28
N GLY A 682 -8.62 -33.48 -22.35
CA GLY A 682 -8.34 -32.27 -21.58
C GLY A 682 -7.87 -32.48 -20.14
N ARG A 683 -7.55 -33.72 -19.74
CA ARG A 683 -7.02 -34.05 -18.41
C ARG A 683 -5.52 -33.80 -18.34
N LEU A 684 -4.96 -33.68 -17.13
CA LEU A 684 -3.51 -33.68 -16.97
C LEU A 684 -2.89 -35.02 -17.39
N ALA A 685 -1.89 -34.96 -18.27
CA ALA A 685 -1.08 -36.12 -18.65
C ALA A 685 0.10 -36.31 -17.67
N ARG A 686 1.10 -37.10 -18.08
CA ARG A 686 2.34 -37.24 -17.30
C ARG A 686 3.26 -36.03 -17.52
N PRO A 687 3.98 -35.56 -16.49
CA PRO A 687 5.00 -34.52 -16.65
C PRO A 687 6.04 -34.88 -17.71
N THR A 688 6.48 -33.89 -18.48
CA THR A 688 7.60 -34.02 -19.42
C THR A 688 8.94 -34.02 -18.66
N SER A 689 10.05 -34.19 -19.38
CA SER A 689 11.39 -34.05 -18.78
C SER A 689 11.87 -32.60 -18.66
N VAL A 690 11.11 -31.61 -19.13
CA VAL A 690 11.61 -30.25 -19.35
C VAL A 690 12.14 -29.60 -18.07
N VAL A 691 11.45 -29.78 -16.93
CA VAL A 691 11.85 -29.22 -15.64
C VAL A 691 13.21 -29.78 -15.23
N ARG A 692 13.31 -31.11 -15.26
CA ARG A 692 14.55 -31.83 -14.96
C ARG A 692 15.67 -31.49 -15.94
N ASP A 693 15.36 -31.23 -17.21
CA ASP A 693 16.34 -30.83 -18.22
C ASP A 693 16.81 -29.38 -18.00
N ALA A 694 15.94 -28.47 -17.56
CA ALA A 694 16.26 -27.08 -17.23
C ALA A 694 17.13 -26.98 -15.96
N HIS A 695 16.76 -27.69 -14.89
CA HIS A 695 17.55 -27.76 -13.66
C HIS A 695 18.97 -28.29 -13.88
N ARG A 696 19.16 -29.20 -14.84
CA ARG A 696 20.49 -29.71 -15.23
C ARG A 696 21.41 -28.62 -15.79
N GLU A 697 20.82 -27.57 -16.35
CA GLU A 697 21.53 -26.40 -16.88
C GLU A 697 21.45 -25.22 -15.90
N HIS A 698 21.09 -25.48 -14.63
CA HIS A 698 20.97 -24.49 -13.55
C HIS A 698 19.92 -23.39 -13.78
N LEU A 699 18.91 -23.67 -14.61
CA LEU A 699 17.80 -22.75 -14.88
C LEU A 699 16.66 -22.98 -13.89
N THR A 700 16.16 -21.92 -13.25
CA THR A 700 14.88 -21.97 -12.53
C THR A 700 13.71 -22.14 -13.50
N VAL A 701 12.62 -22.76 -13.04
CA VAL A 701 11.43 -23.02 -13.86
C VAL A 701 10.20 -22.42 -13.19
N HIS A 702 9.64 -21.37 -13.80
CA HIS A 702 8.40 -20.75 -13.33
C HIS A 702 7.28 -21.05 -14.34
N ALA A 703 6.19 -21.68 -13.90
CA ALA A 703 5.10 -22.07 -14.80
C ALA A 703 3.97 -21.04 -14.82
N TRP A 704 3.36 -20.82 -16.01
CA TRP A 704 2.25 -19.89 -16.20
C TRP A 704 1.14 -20.46 -17.10
N THR A 705 -0.13 -20.08 -16.95
CA THR A 705 -0.72 -19.31 -15.84
C THR A 705 -1.75 -20.15 -15.07
N PHE A 706 -1.69 -20.11 -13.75
CA PHE A 706 -2.62 -20.79 -12.83
C PHE A 706 -3.84 -19.91 -12.57
N ARG A 707 -5.03 -20.42 -12.95
CA ARG A 707 -6.32 -19.71 -12.92
C ARG A 707 -7.42 -20.62 -12.42
N ARG A 708 -8.31 -20.11 -11.55
CA ARG A 708 -9.32 -20.95 -10.88
C ARG A 708 -10.56 -21.25 -11.70
N GLU A 709 -10.81 -20.49 -12.76
CA GLU A 709 -12.01 -20.65 -13.59
C GLU A 709 -11.92 -21.95 -14.40
N ASN A 710 -13.02 -22.72 -14.41
CA ASN A 710 -13.11 -24.02 -15.07
C ASN A 710 -12.63 -24.00 -16.53
N THR A 711 -12.87 -22.90 -17.26
CA THR A 711 -12.41 -22.74 -18.64
C THR A 711 -10.90 -22.93 -18.82
N PHE A 712 -10.10 -22.53 -17.82
CA PHE A 712 -8.63 -22.61 -17.86
C PHE A 712 -8.08 -23.91 -17.26
N LEU A 713 -8.87 -24.60 -16.45
CA LEU A 713 -8.45 -25.81 -15.74
C LEU A 713 -8.52 -27.07 -16.62
N PRO A 714 -7.65 -28.07 -16.35
CA PRO A 714 -7.79 -29.43 -16.84
C PRO A 714 -9.17 -30.00 -16.49
N THR A 715 -9.75 -30.82 -17.37
CA THR A 715 -11.13 -31.30 -17.22
C THR A 715 -11.37 -32.08 -15.93
N ASP A 716 -10.35 -32.76 -15.42
CA ASP A 716 -10.39 -33.52 -14.17
C ASP A 716 -10.24 -32.69 -12.89
N LEU A 717 -9.93 -31.39 -13.03
CA LEU A 717 -9.87 -30.42 -11.94
C LEU A 717 -11.03 -29.41 -11.99
N ARG A 718 -11.93 -29.54 -12.96
CA ARG A 718 -13.14 -28.71 -13.04
C ARG A 718 -14.16 -29.14 -11.99
N ARG A 719 -14.92 -28.17 -11.48
CA ARG A 719 -16.04 -28.41 -10.55
C ARG A 719 -17.31 -27.85 -11.14
N GLY A 720 -18.30 -28.71 -11.39
CA GLY A 720 -19.50 -28.35 -12.14
C GLY A 720 -19.23 -28.02 -13.61
N ASP A 721 -20.28 -27.60 -14.32
CA ASP A 721 -20.24 -27.39 -15.77
C ASP A 721 -20.12 -25.92 -16.18
N ASP A 722 -20.26 -24.98 -15.24
CA ASP A 722 -20.13 -23.54 -15.51
C ASP A 722 -18.69 -23.19 -15.90
N PRO A 723 -18.42 -22.65 -17.09
CA PRO A 723 -17.07 -22.23 -17.50
C PRO A 723 -16.45 -21.16 -16.60
N ALA A 724 -17.27 -20.30 -15.97
CA ALA A 724 -16.84 -19.28 -15.01
C ALA A 724 -16.76 -19.82 -13.57
N GLY A 725 -17.23 -21.05 -13.33
CA GLY A 725 -17.21 -21.71 -12.04
C GLY A 725 -15.78 -21.92 -11.51
N THR A 726 -15.64 -21.95 -10.19
CA THR A 726 -14.35 -22.15 -9.50
C THR A 726 -14.04 -23.65 -9.39
N GLY A 727 -13.00 -24.11 -10.10
CA GLY A 727 -12.48 -25.47 -10.00
C GLY A 727 -11.38 -25.64 -8.94
N ASP A 728 -10.67 -26.77 -9.01
CA ASP A 728 -9.62 -27.14 -8.05
C ASP A 728 -8.22 -26.64 -8.48
N LEU A 729 -8.04 -25.33 -8.44
CA LEU A 729 -6.75 -24.69 -8.72
C LEU A 729 -5.64 -25.18 -7.79
N ALA A 730 -5.95 -25.42 -6.51
CA ALA A 730 -4.97 -25.86 -5.54
C ALA A 730 -4.39 -27.24 -5.89
N ALA A 731 -5.21 -28.16 -6.41
CA ALA A 731 -4.75 -29.44 -6.93
C ALA A 731 -3.85 -29.27 -8.17
N GLU A 732 -4.17 -28.33 -9.07
CA GLU A 732 -3.30 -28.02 -10.21
C GLU A 732 -1.93 -27.52 -9.75
N VAL A 733 -1.89 -26.53 -8.86
CA VAL A 733 -0.64 -26.00 -8.30
C VAL A 733 0.21 -27.10 -7.68
N ARG A 734 -0.38 -27.97 -6.83
CA ARG A 734 0.34 -29.10 -6.23
C ARG A 734 0.87 -30.08 -7.26
N ALA A 735 0.14 -30.36 -8.35
CA ALA A 735 0.60 -31.26 -9.40
C ALA A 735 1.85 -30.73 -10.11
N PHE A 736 1.89 -29.44 -10.42
CA PHE A 736 3.03 -28.80 -11.08
C PHE A 736 4.23 -28.64 -10.14
N VAL A 737 4.01 -28.28 -8.88
CA VAL A 737 5.05 -28.27 -7.84
C VAL A 737 5.62 -29.68 -7.64
N GLY A 738 4.78 -30.71 -7.64
CA GLY A 738 5.21 -32.11 -7.61
C GLY A 738 6.02 -32.54 -8.84
N ALA A 739 5.85 -31.86 -9.98
CA ALA A 739 6.69 -32.03 -11.17
C ALA A 739 8.03 -31.27 -11.09
N GLY A 740 8.24 -30.48 -10.04
CA GLY A 740 9.49 -29.80 -9.72
C GLY A 740 9.58 -28.34 -10.17
N VAL A 741 8.47 -27.66 -10.49
CA VAL A 741 8.54 -26.21 -10.81
C VAL A 741 8.97 -25.41 -9.58
N ASP A 742 9.80 -24.39 -9.79
CA ASP A 742 10.35 -23.52 -8.73
C ASP A 742 9.45 -22.33 -8.41
N GLY A 743 8.49 -22.02 -9.30
CA GLY A 743 7.57 -20.91 -9.13
C GLY A 743 6.31 -21.02 -9.97
N VAL A 744 5.27 -20.31 -9.56
CA VAL A 744 3.96 -20.30 -10.22
C VAL A 744 3.46 -18.88 -10.41
N PHE A 745 3.11 -18.53 -11.65
CA PHE A 745 2.37 -17.32 -11.99
C PHE A 745 0.88 -17.59 -11.84
N SER A 746 0.22 -16.91 -10.91
CA SER A 746 -1.20 -17.12 -10.66
C SER A 746 -2.01 -15.82 -10.67
N ASP A 747 -3.19 -15.89 -11.27
CA ASP A 747 -4.21 -14.83 -11.17
C ASP A 747 -4.89 -14.86 -9.78
N ASN A 748 -4.69 -15.92 -8.99
CA ASN A 748 -5.25 -16.13 -7.65
C ASN A 748 -4.13 -16.50 -6.65
N PRO A 749 -3.28 -15.53 -6.24
CA PRO A 749 -2.14 -15.77 -5.35
C PRO A 749 -2.53 -16.48 -4.04
N ASP A 750 -3.65 -16.09 -3.44
CA ASP A 750 -4.20 -16.70 -2.22
C ASP A 750 -4.36 -18.21 -2.32
N VAL A 751 -4.92 -18.69 -3.43
CA VAL A 751 -5.12 -20.12 -3.66
C VAL A 751 -3.79 -20.84 -3.92
N ALA A 752 -2.86 -20.20 -4.61
CA ALA A 752 -1.53 -20.75 -4.85
C ALA A 752 -0.73 -20.88 -3.53
N VAL A 753 -0.75 -19.85 -2.69
CA VAL A 753 -0.11 -19.84 -1.37
C VAL A 753 -0.71 -20.91 -0.46
N ALA A 754 -2.04 -20.97 -0.37
CA ALA A 754 -2.73 -21.99 0.40
C ALA A 754 -2.40 -23.42 -0.08
N ALA A 755 -2.24 -23.62 -1.39
CA ALA A 755 -1.86 -24.92 -1.96
C ALA A 755 -0.46 -25.39 -1.53
N LEU A 756 0.44 -24.45 -1.19
CA LEU A 756 1.80 -24.72 -0.71
C LEU A 756 1.85 -25.01 0.81
N GLY A 757 0.73 -24.86 1.53
CA GLY A 757 0.68 -25.03 2.98
C GLY A 757 1.10 -23.80 3.78
N ALA A 758 1.27 -22.65 3.12
CA ALA A 758 1.33 -21.36 3.78
C ALA A 758 -0.09 -20.92 4.17
N ARG A 759 -0.20 -20.20 5.29
CA ARG A 759 -1.36 -19.33 5.50
C ARG A 759 -1.20 -18.14 4.54
N PRO A 760 -2.19 -17.89 3.66
CA PRO A 760 -2.25 -16.64 2.93
C PRO A 760 -2.60 -15.47 3.86
#